data_AF-A0A0F5MZI8-F1
#
_entry.id   AF-A0A0F5MZI8-F1
#
_cell.length_a   1.000
_cell.length_b   1.000
_cell.length_c   1.000
_cell.angle_alpha   90.00
_cell.angle_beta   90.00
_cell.angle_gamma   90.00
#
_symmetry.space_group_name_H-M   'P 1'
#
loop_
_entity.id
_entity.type
_entity.pdbx_description
1 polymer ?
#
loop_
_entity_poly.entity_id
_entity_poly.type
_entity_poly.pdbx_seq_one_letter_code
_entity_poly.pdbx_strand_id
1 'polypeptide(L)'
;MNKPEPGSRTGSRFGPYQLGRLLGHDAVGDVYLAEDTRHDETVALKLISEELSADAAFRGRLEDEAEAAGQLTEPHVVPIRAYGEIDGVLYLETGLIDGTDLATVLADSGPLSPPRAVAIVRQLAAALDAAHNAYVVHRDVKPATALVTRDDLAYLVDFGVAAALAEPGARAKPSAGTLAYMAPERLTGEQVTHLADIYSLACVLAEALSGVPPFSAQTVDEAIEERRTAELPQPSRLRPGRVPAAIDAVLARGLARKPEERYSSAGELAAAAYHALTEPERHQVSRILRRGEPALHLPGGLEPEPRLEFRGGTALSAGVSRAGWTPAEAGFGAAWEAGLGGSAPAPFPMSPLLRGDLHTPPAIPTPSRRWRRPSKPVLVAAAAVAVVTVIAGIGHLASQPSSATPVAAPPQDVLPFTDLEYRLSPGGVALDGDGNVYVASEGMHGRVVRLAADSTASTVMPFSDQYQPRGLVVDSAGNVYFSDVNSRVVKLGADSNTHTVLPFAGLDDPDGVAVDSEGNVYVADRGNDVVLRLDAVSNVQTTVPFVGLNKPDGVAVDSAGNVYVTDTGNNRVLKLVAASGEQVVLPFAGIVAPWGIAVDEAGDVYVTEHNRNKVVKLAAGAAIPVVLPFTGLNAPLDVAVDKHGGVYVADRGNDRVVKVDTDS
;
A
#
# COMPACT_ATOMS: atom_id res chain seq x y z
N MET A 1 -24.95 14.52 39.53
CA MET A 1 -23.48 14.53 39.58
C MET A 1 -23.00 13.11 39.87
N ASN A 2 -22.55 12.38 38.85
CA ASN A 2 -21.85 11.11 39.08
C ASN A 2 -20.41 11.43 39.50
N LYS A 3 -19.92 10.76 40.56
CA LYS A 3 -18.52 10.84 40.97
C LYS A 3 -17.62 10.31 39.83
N PRO A 4 -16.45 10.90 39.57
CA PRO A 4 -15.48 10.30 38.66
C PRO A 4 -15.01 8.96 39.21
N GLU A 5 -14.93 7.96 38.32
CA GLU A 5 -14.30 6.66 38.57
C GLU A 5 -12.86 6.89 39.09
N PRO A 6 -12.43 6.22 40.18
CA PRO A 6 -11.11 6.42 40.76
C PRO A 6 -10.02 6.03 39.75
N GLY A 7 -9.21 7.02 39.33
CA GLY A 7 -8.15 6.87 38.32
C GLY A 7 -8.41 7.64 37.02
N SER A 8 -9.65 8.08 36.77
CA SER A 8 -9.97 8.83 35.55
C SER A 8 -9.46 10.27 35.61
N ARG A 9 -8.73 10.70 34.57
CA ARG A 9 -8.28 12.09 34.38
C ARG A 9 -9.38 13.01 33.84
N THR A 10 -10.62 12.55 33.79
CA THR A 10 -11.79 13.32 33.35
C THR A 10 -11.90 14.67 34.08
N GLY A 11 -12.07 15.75 33.32
CA GLY A 11 -12.17 17.12 33.84
C GLY A 11 -10.83 17.77 34.20
N SER A 12 -9.71 17.04 34.09
CA SER A 12 -8.37 17.60 34.29
C SER A 12 -7.80 18.19 33.00
N ARG A 13 -6.69 18.93 33.13
CA ARG A 13 -5.94 19.48 32.01
C ARG A 13 -4.70 18.64 31.75
N PHE A 14 -4.39 18.40 30.47
CA PHE A 14 -3.19 17.73 30.00
C PHE A 14 -2.55 18.58 28.91
N GLY A 15 -1.51 19.35 29.27
CA GLY A 15 -0.93 20.36 28.37
C GLY A 15 -1.99 21.32 27.80
N PRO A 16 -2.15 21.42 26.46
CA PRO A 16 -3.17 22.25 25.83
C PRO A 16 -4.56 21.61 25.82
N TYR A 17 -4.73 20.37 26.28
CA TYR A 17 -5.99 19.66 26.20
C TYR A 17 -6.77 19.75 27.51
N GLN A 18 -8.05 20.09 27.43
CA GLN A 18 -9.00 19.94 28.52
C GLN A 18 -9.69 18.58 28.36
N LEU A 19 -9.40 17.64 29.27
CA LEU A 19 -9.92 16.29 29.19
C LEU A 19 -11.40 16.28 29.61
N GLY A 20 -12.26 15.87 28.69
CA GLY A 20 -13.68 15.60 28.91
C GLY A 20 -13.89 14.16 29.38
N ARG A 21 -14.95 13.51 28.87
CA ARG A 21 -15.32 12.14 29.24
C ARG A 21 -14.35 11.11 28.65
N LEU A 22 -14.11 10.03 29.40
CA LEU A 22 -13.44 8.83 28.88
C LEU A 22 -14.31 8.18 27.78
N LEU A 23 -13.71 7.92 26.62
CA LEU A 23 -14.31 7.25 25.47
C LEU A 23 -13.99 5.75 25.48
N GLY A 24 -12.78 5.37 25.91
CA GLY A 24 -12.35 3.98 25.96
C GLY A 24 -11.11 3.78 26.82
N HIS A 25 -10.86 2.54 27.21
CA HIS A 25 -9.68 2.12 27.97
C HIS A 25 -9.21 0.76 27.43
N ASP A 26 -7.91 0.64 27.16
CA ASP A 26 -7.28 -0.60 26.73
C ASP A 26 -5.93 -0.84 27.44
N ALA A 27 -5.24 -1.91 27.08
CA ALA A 27 -3.94 -2.26 27.65
C ALA A 27 -2.83 -1.25 27.32
N VAL A 28 -3.03 -0.39 26.31
CA VAL A 28 -2.09 0.64 25.91
C VAL A 28 -2.32 1.91 26.73
N GLY A 29 -3.58 2.29 26.94
CA GLY A 29 -3.94 3.46 27.72
C GLY A 29 -5.41 3.89 27.61
N ASP A 30 -5.64 5.17 27.85
CA ASP A 30 -6.98 5.77 27.92
C ASP A 30 -7.25 6.65 26.70
N VAL A 31 -8.46 6.60 26.17
CA VAL A 31 -8.93 7.51 25.12
C VAL A 31 -9.95 8.46 25.71
N TYR A 32 -9.68 9.77 25.65
CA TYR A 32 -10.58 10.81 26.15
C TYR A 32 -11.16 11.63 24.99
N LEU A 33 -12.42 12.04 25.16
CA LEU A 33 -12.93 13.23 24.47
C LEU A 33 -12.20 14.42 25.06
N ALA A 34 -11.49 15.21 24.28
CA ALA A 34 -10.76 16.37 24.78
C ALA A 34 -11.04 17.60 23.94
N GLU A 35 -10.94 18.78 24.55
CA GLU A 35 -10.97 20.06 23.86
C GLU A 35 -9.53 20.56 23.73
N ASP A 36 -9.05 20.76 22.50
CA ASP A 36 -7.77 21.40 22.24
C ASP A 36 -7.92 22.92 22.38
N THR A 37 -7.44 23.46 23.50
CA THR A 37 -7.56 24.89 23.83
C THR A 37 -6.76 25.82 22.89
N ARG A 38 -5.92 25.28 22.00
CA ARG A 38 -5.19 26.06 20.99
C ARG A 38 -6.06 26.39 19.78
N HIS A 39 -6.89 25.42 19.37
CA HIS A 39 -7.68 25.49 18.14
C HIS A 39 -9.19 25.56 18.41
N ASP A 40 -9.61 25.46 19.67
CA ASP A 40 -11.04 25.43 20.08
C ASP A 40 -11.81 24.28 19.39
N GLU A 41 -11.13 23.15 19.22
CA GLU A 41 -11.68 21.95 18.57
C GLU A 41 -11.84 20.79 19.55
N THR A 42 -12.87 19.97 19.33
CA THR A 42 -13.05 18.73 20.07
C THR A 42 -12.36 17.58 19.33
N VAL A 43 -11.52 16.83 20.05
CA VAL A 43 -10.67 15.77 19.51
C VAL A 43 -10.83 14.48 20.32
N ALA A 44 -10.39 13.36 19.75
CA ALA A 44 -10.13 12.15 20.50
C ALA A 44 -8.64 12.11 20.86
N LEU A 45 -8.34 12.02 22.16
CA LEU A 45 -6.98 12.05 22.68
C LEU A 45 -6.66 10.73 23.38
N LYS A 46 -5.79 9.92 22.79
CA LYS A 46 -5.28 8.69 23.40
C LYS A 46 -4.05 9.02 24.24
N LEU A 47 -4.13 8.79 25.54
CA LEU A 47 -3.02 8.89 26.48
C LEU A 47 -2.45 7.51 26.72
N ILE A 48 -1.19 7.32 26.34
CA ILE A 48 -0.47 6.06 26.56
C ILE A 48 -0.16 5.92 28.05
N SER A 49 -0.26 4.70 28.59
CA SER A 49 0.09 4.42 29.98
C SER A 49 1.51 4.88 30.34
N GLU A 50 1.71 5.25 31.60
CA GLU A 50 3.01 5.72 32.09
C GLU A 50 4.11 4.66 31.94
N GLU A 51 3.77 3.37 32.07
CA GLU A 51 4.72 2.26 31.89
C GLU A 51 5.26 2.19 30.46
N LEU A 52 4.37 2.26 29.46
CA LEU A 52 4.77 2.26 28.05
C LEU A 52 5.44 3.57 27.64
N SER A 53 4.97 4.70 28.17
CA SER A 53 5.58 6.02 27.92
C SER A 53 7.02 6.11 28.44
N ALA A 54 7.35 5.38 29.52
CA ALA A 54 8.70 5.32 30.06
C ALA A 54 9.67 4.47 29.22
N ASP A 55 9.17 3.59 28.33
CA ASP A 55 10.00 2.78 27.44
C ASP A 55 10.47 3.58 26.23
N ALA A 56 11.77 3.93 26.20
CA ALA A 56 12.39 4.68 25.12
C ALA A 56 12.31 3.98 23.75
N ALA A 57 12.34 2.64 23.73
CA ALA A 57 12.22 1.89 22.50
C ALA A 57 10.77 1.90 21.98
N PHE A 58 9.79 1.80 22.89
CA PHE A 58 8.38 1.94 22.54
C PHE A 58 8.07 3.35 22.02
N ARG A 59 8.59 4.40 22.67
CA ARG A 59 8.42 5.80 22.23
C ARG A 59 8.86 6.01 20.79
N GLY A 60 10.10 5.64 20.45
CA GLY A 60 10.61 5.83 19.09
C GLY A 60 9.77 5.08 18.05
N ARG A 61 9.36 3.84 18.35
CA ARG A 61 8.48 3.07 17.46
C ARG A 61 7.10 3.71 17.30
N LEU A 62 6.51 4.20 18.38
CA LEU A 62 5.20 4.86 18.31
C LEU A 62 5.26 6.13 17.47
N GLU A 63 6.36 6.90 17.58
CA GLU A 63 6.60 8.09 16.75
C GLU A 63 6.73 7.74 15.26
N ASP A 64 7.54 6.72 14.92
CA ASP A 64 7.71 6.24 13.54
C ASP A 64 6.37 5.78 12.93
N GLU A 65 5.59 5.02 13.69
CA GLU A 65 4.30 4.49 13.27
C GLU A 65 3.22 5.59 13.16
N ALA A 66 3.20 6.54 14.09
CA ALA A 66 2.28 7.68 14.04
C ALA A 66 2.59 8.62 12.88
N GLU A 67 3.87 8.80 12.54
CA GLU A 67 4.29 9.57 11.36
C GLU A 67 3.80 8.89 10.07
N ALA A 68 4.00 7.59 9.92
CA ALA A 68 3.57 6.84 8.75
C ALA A 68 2.03 6.83 8.61
N ALA A 69 1.30 6.61 9.71
CA ALA A 69 -0.16 6.63 9.72
C ALA A 69 -0.74 8.05 9.51
N GLY A 70 -0.03 9.10 9.91
CA GLY A 70 -0.42 10.50 9.68
C GLY A 70 -0.40 10.92 8.21
N GLN A 71 0.29 10.17 7.33
CA GLN A 71 0.32 10.41 5.88
C GLN A 71 -0.85 9.73 5.14
N LEU A 72 -1.66 8.93 5.83
CA LEU A 72 -2.78 8.23 5.20
C LEU A 72 -3.91 9.21 4.88
N THR A 73 -4.27 9.30 3.60
CA THR A 73 -5.35 10.16 3.10
C THR A 73 -6.66 9.39 2.83
N GLU A 74 -6.75 8.14 3.26
CA GLU A 74 -7.91 7.26 3.06
C GLU A 74 -9.10 7.68 3.96
N PRO A 75 -10.33 7.86 3.44
CA PRO A 75 -11.46 8.39 4.21
C PRO A 75 -11.92 7.57 5.43
N HIS A 76 -11.72 6.26 5.40
CA HIS A 76 -12.04 5.31 6.46
C HIS A 76 -10.87 5.11 7.44
N VAL A 77 -9.76 5.85 7.29
CA VAL A 77 -8.72 5.99 8.30
C VAL A 77 -8.94 7.30 9.06
N VAL A 78 -8.91 7.26 10.39
CA VAL A 78 -8.94 8.50 11.18
C VAL A 78 -7.54 9.11 11.21
N PRO A 79 -7.33 10.32 10.64
CA PRO A 79 -6.00 10.90 10.54
C PRO A 79 -5.44 11.26 11.92
N ILE A 80 -4.16 10.96 12.11
CA ILE A 80 -3.39 11.40 13.28
C ILE A 80 -2.98 12.85 13.06
N ARG A 81 -3.55 13.75 13.86
CA ARG A 81 -3.33 15.20 13.74
C ARG A 81 -2.09 15.65 14.50
N ALA A 82 -1.89 15.08 15.69
CA ALA A 82 -0.73 15.35 16.52
C ALA A 82 -0.37 14.12 17.34
N TYR A 83 0.91 14.01 17.69
CA TYR A 83 1.42 13.03 18.64
C TYR A 83 2.64 13.63 19.33
N GLY A 84 3.01 13.09 20.48
CA GLY A 84 4.22 13.49 21.19
C GLY A 84 4.17 13.15 22.66
N GLU A 85 4.91 13.91 23.46
CA GLU A 85 5.02 13.72 24.91
C GLU A 85 4.65 14.99 25.65
N ILE A 86 3.83 14.86 26.71
CA ILE A 86 3.56 15.93 27.68
C ILE A 86 3.74 15.34 29.08
N ASP A 87 4.58 15.98 29.90
CA ASP A 87 4.86 15.59 31.28
C ASP A 87 5.24 14.09 31.43
N GLY A 88 6.01 13.54 30.49
CA GLY A 88 6.45 12.14 30.51
C GLY A 88 5.42 11.13 29.99
N VAL A 89 4.25 11.59 29.52
CA VAL A 89 3.17 10.74 29.01
C VAL A 89 3.03 10.95 27.50
N LEU A 90 3.09 9.85 26.74
CA LEU A 90 2.88 9.90 25.29
C LEU A 90 1.39 10.07 24.96
N TYR A 91 1.11 10.79 23.89
CA TYR A 91 -0.26 11.00 23.41
C TYR A 91 -0.37 10.91 21.89
N LEU A 92 -1.55 10.52 21.42
CA LEU A 92 -1.99 10.66 20.03
C LEU A 92 -3.31 11.42 19.99
N GLU A 93 -3.38 12.41 19.10
CA GLU A 93 -4.56 13.22 18.81
C GLU A 93 -5.12 12.84 17.45
N THR A 94 -6.39 12.50 17.42
CA THR A 94 -7.14 12.20 16.20
C THR A 94 -8.43 13.01 16.15
N GLY A 95 -9.02 13.11 14.96
CA GLY A 95 -10.36 13.66 14.81
C GLY A 95 -11.40 12.84 15.59
N LEU A 96 -12.36 13.52 16.22
CA LEU A 96 -13.46 12.84 16.88
C LEU A 96 -14.47 12.32 15.85
N ILE A 97 -14.71 11.02 15.86
CA ILE A 97 -15.77 10.38 15.06
C ILE A 97 -17.00 10.16 15.95
N ASP A 98 -18.17 10.64 15.53
CA ASP A 98 -19.45 10.31 16.17
C ASP A 98 -19.94 8.94 15.70
N GLY A 99 -19.34 7.88 16.26
CA GLY A 99 -19.63 6.49 15.94
C GLY A 99 -19.56 5.59 17.16
N THR A 100 -20.12 4.39 17.02
CA THR A 100 -20.06 3.32 18.02
C THR A 100 -19.15 2.21 17.49
N ASP A 101 -18.27 1.66 18.32
CA ASP A 101 -17.43 0.55 17.90
C ASP A 101 -18.26 -0.68 17.51
N LEU A 102 -17.78 -1.45 16.54
CA LEU A 102 -18.50 -2.59 15.99
C LEU A 102 -18.72 -3.69 17.04
N ALA A 103 -17.83 -3.83 18.04
CA ALA A 103 -18.04 -4.78 19.13
C ALA A 103 -19.31 -4.45 19.93
N THR A 104 -19.49 -3.18 20.29
CA THR A 104 -20.70 -2.68 20.95
C THR A 104 -21.93 -2.84 20.04
N VAL A 105 -21.82 -2.54 18.74
CA VAL A 105 -22.93 -2.74 17.78
C VAL A 105 -23.37 -4.21 17.75
N LEU A 106 -22.42 -5.15 17.73
CA LEU A 106 -22.71 -6.59 17.73
C LEU A 106 -23.28 -7.08 19.07
N ALA A 107 -22.80 -6.54 20.19
CA ALA A 107 -23.33 -6.86 21.52
C ALA A 107 -24.79 -6.39 21.68
N ASP A 108 -25.10 -5.18 21.20
CA ASP A 108 -26.44 -4.58 21.36
C ASP A 108 -27.46 -5.08 20.35
N SER A 109 -27.04 -5.25 19.08
CA SER A 109 -27.94 -5.56 17.96
C SER A 109 -27.88 -7.02 17.52
N GLY A 110 -26.89 -7.78 18.00
CA GLY A 110 -26.60 -9.13 17.51
C GLY A 110 -25.96 -9.14 16.12
N PRO A 111 -25.96 -10.30 15.43
CA PRO A 111 -25.33 -10.44 14.12
C PRO A 111 -25.95 -9.55 13.06
N LEU A 112 -25.11 -8.99 12.20
CA LEU A 112 -25.52 -8.13 11.11
C LEU A 112 -26.19 -8.93 9.97
N SER A 113 -26.87 -8.20 9.08
CA SER A 113 -27.27 -8.74 7.79
C SER A 113 -26.05 -8.88 6.88
N PRO A 114 -26.01 -9.87 5.96
CA PRO A 114 -24.88 -10.02 5.04
C PRO A 114 -24.54 -8.75 4.25
N PRO A 115 -25.52 -7.99 3.71
CA PRO A 115 -25.24 -6.72 3.05
C PRO A 115 -24.55 -5.70 3.96
N ARG A 116 -25.01 -5.55 5.21
CA ARG A 116 -24.44 -4.56 6.14
C ARG A 116 -23.03 -4.95 6.60
N ALA A 117 -22.82 -6.24 6.89
CA ALA A 117 -21.50 -6.77 7.25
C ALA A 117 -20.48 -6.55 6.11
N VAL A 118 -20.84 -6.92 4.88
CA VAL A 118 -19.97 -6.72 3.71
C VAL A 118 -19.74 -5.24 3.43
N ALA A 119 -20.75 -4.37 3.59
CA ALA A 119 -20.60 -2.92 3.44
C ALA A 119 -19.56 -2.33 4.42
N ILE A 120 -19.61 -2.73 5.69
CA ILE A 120 -18.64 -2.29 6.71
C ILE A 120 -17.25 -2.84 6.38
N VAL A 121 -17.13 -4.15 6.09
CA VAL A 121 -15.86 -4.81 5.79
C VAL A 121 -15.19 -4.22 4.54
N ARG A 122 -15.94 -3.80 3.53
CA ARG A 122 -15.40 -3.10 2.35
C ARG A 122 -14.74 -1.77 2.69
N GLN A 123 -15.32 -1.01 3.61
CA GLN A 123 -14.75 0.27 4.06
C GLN A 123 -13.48 0.04 4.90
N LEU A 124 -13.51 -0.95 5.81
CA LEU A 124 -12.32 -1.32 6.59
C LEU A 124 -11.20 -1.89 5.71
N ALA A 125 -11.55 -2.62 4.64
CA ALA A 125 -10.59 -3.11 3.66
C ALA A 125 -9.88 -1.99 2.90
N ALA A 126 -10.61 -0.93 2.52
CA ALA A 126 -10.01 0.24 1.89
C ALA A 126 -8.97 0.92 2.80
N ALA A 127 -9.31 1.10 4.08
CA ALA A 127 -8.39 1.63 5.09
C ALA A 127 -7.11 0.77 5.24
N LEU A 128 -7.26 -0.55 5.27
CA LEU A 128 -6.13 -1.48 5.38
C LEU A 128 -5.25 -1.49 4.13
N ASP A 129 -5.84 -1.54 2.94
CA ASP A 129 -5.08 -1.54 1.68
C ASP A 129 -4.29 -0.23 1.54
N ALA A 130 -4.86 0.92 1.92
CA ALA A 130 -4.14 2.19 1.93
C ALA A 130 -2.95 2.18 2.91
N ALA A 131 -3.15 1.65 4.12
CA ALA A 131 -2.06 1.50 5.09
C ALA A 131 -0.96 0.56 4.57
N HIS A 132 -1.33 -0.59 4.00
CA HIS A 132 -0.39 -1.57 3.46
C HIS A 132 0.43 -1.00 2.30
N ASN A 133 -0.17 -0.17 1.45
CA ASN A 133 0.52 0.56 0.38
C ASN A 133 1.52 1.59 0.92
N ALA A 134 1.25 2.15 2.10
CA ALA A 134 2.18 3.01 2.84
C ALA A 134 3.17 2.22 3.72
N TYR A 135 3.23 0.88 3.58
CA TYR A 135 4.06 -0.03 4.39
C TYR A 135 3.72 -0.05 5.89
N VAL A 136 2.51 0.38 6.25
CA VAL A 136 1.98 0.35 7.62
C VAL A 136 1.11 -0.88 7.79
N VAL A 137 1.39 -1.72 8.80
CA VAL A 137 0.57 -2.88 9.14
C VAL A 137 -0.16 -2.59 10.45
N HIS A 138 -1.49 -2.74 10.47
CA HIS A 138 -2.31 -2.36 11.62
C HIS A 138 -2.05 -3.26 12.85
N ARG A 139 -1.97 -4.58 12.65
CA ARG A 139 -1.66 -5.59 13.68
C ARG A 139 -2.66 -5.64 14.87
N ASP A 140 -3.86 -5.06 14.79
CA ASP A 140 -4.90 -5.21 15.84
C ASP A 140 -6.31 -4.95 15.28
N VAL A 141 -6.56 -5.46 14.07
CA VAL A 141 -7.89 -5.38 13.44
C VAL A 141 -8.87 -6.27 14.23
N LYS A 142 -9.90 -5.65 14.80
CA LYS A 142 -10.96 -6.31 15.58
C LYS A 142 -12.20 -5.42 15.64
N PRO A 143 -13.38 -5.92 16.07
CA PRO A 143 -14.58 -5.10 16.11
C PRO A 143 -14.45 -3.85 16.99
N ALA A 144 -13.66 -3.90 18.06
CA ALA A 144 -13.41 -2.76 18.94
C ALA A 144 -12.55 -1.63 18.30
N THR A 145 -11.82 -1.92 17.21
CA THR A 145 -11.03 -0.91 16.46
C THR A 145 -11.76 -0.39 15.22
N ALA A 146 -13.00 -0.85 14.96
CA ALA A 146 -13.83 -0.37 13.88
C ALA A 146 -14.99 0.48 14.42
N LEU A 147 -14.94 1.80 14.23
CA LEU A 147 -16.04 2.69 14.57
C LEU A 147 -17.07 2.72 13.46
N VAL A 148 -18.35 2.57 13.80
CA VAL A 148 -19.47 2.58 12.85
C VAL A 148 -20.44 3.69 13.22
N THR A 149 -20.67 4.60 12.28
CA THR A 149 -21.62 5.71 12.45
C THR A 149 -23.07 5.23 12.23
N ARG A 150 -24.04 6.12 12.50
CA ARG A 150 -25.46 5.83 12.28
C ARG A 150 -25.84 5.59 10.82
N ASP A 151 -25.04 6.10 9.88
CA ASP A 151 -25.24 5.94 8.45
C ASP A 151 -24.35 4.81 7.86
N ASP A 152 -23.86 3.92 8.72
CA ASP A 152 -23.02 2.76 8.37
C ASP A 152 -21.67 3.12 7.72
N LEU A 153 -21.20 4.37 7.89
CA LEU A 153 -19.80 4.69 7.64
C LEU A 153 -18.92 4.02 8.69
N ALA A 154 -17.91 3.28 8.24
CA ALA A 154 -16.95 2.62 9.10
C ALA A 154 -15.59 3.33 9.05
N TYR A 155 -14.94 3.44 10.20
CA TYR A 155 -13.60 3.99 10.35
C TYR A 155 -12.73 3.02 11.13
N LEU A 156 -11.51 2.80 10.68
CA LEU A 156 -10.51 2.01 11.37
C LEU A 156 -9.61 2.95 12.20
N VAL A 157 -9.50 2.66 13.49
CA VAL A 157 -8.73 3.46 14.47
C VAL A 157 -7.55 2.67 15.04
N ASP A 158 -6.66 3.36 15.76
CA ASP A 158 -5.51 2.76 16.46
C ASP A 158 -4.42 2.15 15.55
N PHE A 159 -4.23 2.71 14.36
CA PHE A 159 -3.07 2.40 13.52
C PHE A 159 -1.76 2.61 14.27
N GLY A 160 -0.80 1.70 14.06
CA GLY A 160 0.58 1.87 14.54
C GLY A 160 0.83 1.56 16.02
N VAL A 161 -0.19 1.68 16.87
CA VAL A 161 -0.04 1.48 18.33
C VAL A 161 0.29 0.02 18.67
N ALA A 162 -0.38 -0.93 18.02
CA ALA A 162 -0.14 -2.36 18.21
C ALA A 162 1.18 -2.82 17.56
N ALA A 163 1.64 -2.14 16.51
CA ALA A 163 2.92 -2.40 15.88
C ALA A 163 4.09 -2.09 16.83
N ALA A 164 4.03 -0.95 17.50
CA ALA A 164 4.99 -0.56 18.53
C ALA A 164 5.09 -1.56 19.71
N LEU A 165 4.01 -2.33 19.97
CA LEU A 165 3.94 -3.38 20.99
C LEU A 165 4.41 -4.76 20.53
N ALA A 166 4.50 -5.04 19.23
CA ALA A 166 4.65 -6.42 18.72
C ALA A 166 6.11 -6.85 18.42
N GLU A 167 7.09 -5.94 18.51
CA GLU A 167 8.48 -6.22 18.18
C GLU A 167 9.27 -6.94 19.30
N PRO A 168 10.34 -7.70 18.99
CA PRO A 168 11.09 -8.51 19.95
C PRO A 168 11.60 -7.68 21.15
N GLY A 169 11.10 -8.00 22.35
CA GLY A 169 11.48 -7.35 23.61
C GLY A 169 10.39 -6.49 24.24
N ALA A 170 9.26 -6.27 23.56
CA ALA A 170 8.09 -5.64 24.17
C ALA A 170 7.50 -6.53 25.27
N ARG A 171 7.26 -5.96 26.46
CA ARG A 171 6.76 -6.69 27.65
C ARG A 171 5.24 -6.86 27.67
N ALA A 172 4.51 -6.21 26.77
CA ALA A 172 3.06 -6.22 26.77
C ALA A 172 2.54 -7.56 26.25
N LYS A 173 1.79 -8.28 27.09
CA LYS A 173 1.06 -9.47 26.67
C LYS A 173 -0.19 -9.04 25.88
N PRO A 174 -0.52 -9.70 24.75
CA PRO A 174 -1.77 -9.42 24.05
C PRO A 174 -2.97 -9.63 24.99
N SER A 175 -3.97 -8.75 24.89
CA SER A 175 -5.23 -8.95 25.60
C SER A 175 -5.97 -10.17 25.06
N ALA A 176 -6.78 -10.83 25.90
CA ALA A 176 -7.58 -11.97 25.47
C ALA A 176 -8.54 -11.62 24.31
N GLY A 177 -9.07 -10.38 24.29
CA GLY A 177 -9.87 -9.89 23.17
C GLY A 177 -9.09 -9.78 21.85
N THR A 178 -7.83 -9.37 21.89
CA THR A 178 -6.96 -9.35 20.71
C THR A 178 -6.57 -10.76 20.25
N LEU A 179 -6.37 -11.70 21.18
CA LEU A 179 -6.05 -13.09 20.84
C LEU A 179 -7.12 -13.76 19.99
N ALA A 180 -8.40 -13.39 20.09
CA ALA A 180 -9.47 -13.97 19.27
C ALA A 180 -9.34 -13.68 17.76
N TYR A 181 -8.64 -12.60 17.36
CA TYR A 181 -8.53 -12.19 15.95
C TYR A 181 -7.12 -12.37 15.38
N MET A 182 -6.15 -12.72 16.22
CA MET A 182 -4.74 -12.79 15.85
C MET A 182 -4.46 -13.96 14.88
N ALA A 183 -3.69 -13.66 13.84
CA ALA A 183 -3.23 -14.63 12.85
C ALA A 183 -2.20 -15.63 13.42
N PRO A 184 -2.10 -16.86 12.90
CA PRO A 184 -1.18 -17.89 13.39
C PRO A 184 0.28 -17.43 13.51
N GLU A 185 0.81 -16.76 12.49
CA GLU A 185 2.20 -16.29 12.41
C GLU A 185 2.53 -15.27 13.50
N ARG A 186 1.53 -14.52 13.98
CA ARG A 186 1.69 -13.57 15.09
C ARG A 186 1.78 -14.26 16.45
N LEU A 187 1.19 -15.45 16.56
CA LEU A 187 1.22 -16.25 17.79
C LEU A 187 2.54 -17.02 17.91
N THR A 188 3.13 -17.42 16.78
CA THR A 188 4.39 -18.17 16.73
C THR A 188 5.63 -17.29 16.66
N GLY A 189 5.47 -15.98 16.45
CA GLY A 189 6.59 -15.03 16.32
C GLY A 189 7.31 -15.13 14.97
N GLU A 190 6.63 -15.65 13.95
CA GLU A 190 7.10 -15.65 12.57
C GLU A 190 7.04 -14.24 11.98
N GLN A 191 7.62 -14.04 10.79
CA GLN A 191 7.63 -12.74 10.14
C GLN A 191 6.21 -12.30 9.80
N VAL A 192 5.76 -11.21 10.42
CA VAL A 192 4.41 -10.66 10.23
C VAL A 192 4.40 -9.72 9.03
N THR A 193 3.53 -10.00 8.07
CA THR A 193 3.27 -9.14 6.90
C THR A 193 1.85 -8.58 6.97
N HIS A 194 1.46 -7.79 5.96
CA HIS A 194 0.11 -7.27 5.81
C HIS A 194 -0.97 -8.36 5.74
N LEU A 195 -0.59 -9.59 5.37
CA LEU A 195 -1.48 -10.77 5.31
C LEU A 195 -2.07 -11.15 6.68
N ALA A 196 -1.45 -10.71 7.78
CA ALA A 196 -1.99 -10.90 9.12
C ALA A 196 -3.26 -10.04 9.35
N ASP A 197 -3.30 -8.82 8.81
CA ASP A 197 -4.47 -7.95 8.92
C ASP A 197 -5.65 -8.50 8.10
N ILE A 198 -5.37 -9.12 6.95
CA ILE A 198 -6.38 -9.78 6.11
C ILE A 198 -7.04 -10.94 6.87
N TYR A 199 -6.25 -11.73 7.60
CA TYR A 199 -6.77 -12.79 8.47
C TYR A 199 -7.68 -12.21 9.57
N SER A 200 -7.22 -11.15 10.24
CA SER A 200 -8.00 -10.50 11.29
C SER A 200 -9.29 -9.86 10.75
N LEU A 201 -9.27 -9.28 9.55
CA LEU A 201 -10.47 -8.79 8.87
C LEU A 201 -11.44 -9.92 8.51
N ALA A 202 -10.94 -11.10 8.12
CA ALA A 202 -11.76 -12.29 7.92
C ALA A 202 -12.44 -12.73 9.22
N CYS A 203 -11.74 -12.66 10.36
CA CYS A 203 -12.33 -12.90 11.67
C CYS A 203 -13.46 -11.91 11.99
N VAL A 204 -13.25 -10.62 11.71
CA VAL A 204 -14.28 -9.57 11.89
C VAL A 204 -15.51 -9.84 11.02
N LEU A 205 -15.32 -10.22 9.74
CA LEU A 205 -16.42 -10.59 8.86
C LEU A 205 -17.19 -11.81 9.39
N ALA A 206 -16.47 -12.84 9.84
CA ALA A 206 -17.08 -14.05 10.39
C ALA A 206 -17.97 -13.74 11.59
N GLU A 207 -17.46 -12.96 12.55
CA GLU A 207 -18.22 -12.53 13.72
C GLU A 207 -19.37 -11.59 13.38
N ALA A 208 -19.17 -10.63 12.48
CA ALA A 208 -20.23 -9.73 12.07
C ALA A 208 -21.44 -10.48 11.50
N LEU A 209 -21.19 -11.61 10.81
CA LEU A 209 -22.23 -12.44 10.23
C LEU A 209 -22.84 -13.45 11.21
N SER A 210 -22.03 -14.02 12.10
CA SER A 210 -22.45 -15.08 13.04
C SER A 210 -22.96 -14.54 14.38
N GLY A 211 -22.45 -13.38 14.80
CA GLY A 211 -22.69 -12.75 16.10
C GLY A 211 -21.79 -13.30 17.21
N VAL A 212 -20.84 -14.18 16.88
CA VAL A 212 -19.90 -14.78 17.82
C VAL A 212 -18.48 -14.75 17.26
N PRO A 213 -17.46 -14.44 18.07
CA PRO A 213 -16.08 -14.43 17.61
C PRO A 213 -15.70 -15.83 17.12
N PRO A 214 -14.88 -15.93 16.05
CA PRO A 214 -14.53 -17.21 15.44
C PRO A 214 -13.67 -18.10 16.35
N PHE A 215 -12.95 -17.46 17.27
CA PHE A 215 -11.99 -18.08 18.19
C PHE A 215 -12.18 -17.47 19.58
N SER A 216 -11.83 -18.23 20.63
CA SER A 216 -12.12 -17.84 22.01
C SER A 216 -10.97 -18.05 23.00
N ALA A 217 -9.79 -18.44 22.51
CA ALA A 217 -8.60 -18.62 23.34
C ALA A 217 -8.29 -17.40 24.22
N GLN A 218 -7.94 -17.66 25.48
CA GLN A 218 -7.62 -16.64 26.48
C GLN A 218 -6.11 -16.53 26.73
N THR A 219 -5.35 -17.51 26.26
CA THR A 219 -3.88 -17.56 26.36
C THR A 219 -3.25 -17.79 24.99
N VAL A 220 -1.98 -17.41 24.85
CA VAL A 220 -1.23 -17.59 23.59
C VAL A 220 -1.13 -19.08 23.23
N ASP A 221 -0.84 -19.95 24.20
CA ASP A 221 -0.72 -21.39 23.96
C ASP A 221 -2.04 -22.03 23.50
N GLU A 222 -3.16 -21.64 24.13
CA GLU A 222 -4.50 -22.05 23.68
C GLU A 222 -4.79 -21.53 22.27
N ALA A 223 -4.42 -20.29 21.97
CA ALA A 223 -4.64 -19.70 20.66
C ALA A 223 -3.86 -20.47 19.58
N ILE A 224 -2.59 -20.80 19.82
CA ILE A 224 -1.77 -21.60 18.90
C ILE A 224 -2.45 -22.95 18.61
N GLU A 225 -2.90 -23.66 19.64
CA GLU A 225 -3.57 -24.95 19.47
C GLU A 225 -4.92 -24.82 18.77
N GLU A 226 -5.70 -23.77 19.08
CA GLU A 226 -6.98 -23.47 18.43
C GLU A 226 -6.77 -23.20 16.93
N ARG A 227 -5.79 -22.37 16.53
CA ARG A 227 -5.47 -22.13 15.10
C ARG A 227 -5.02 -23.39 14.38
N ARG A 228 -4.39 -24.32 15.12
CA ARG A 228 -3.88 -25.60 14.59
C ARG A 228 -4.95 -26.68 14.48
N THR A 229 -6.05 -26.61 15.22
CA THR A 229 -6.98 -27.75 15.32
C THR A 229 -8.45 -27.40 15.08
N ALA A 230 -8.85 -26.15 15.28
CA ALA A 230 -10.23 -25.73 15.14
C ALA A 230 -10.73 -25.87 13.69
N GLU A 231 -12.00 -26.27 13.56
CA GLU A 231 -12.73 -26.11 12.31
C GLU A 231 -13.02 -24.63 12.09
N LEU A 232 -12.92 -24.19 10.82
CA LEU A 232 -13.17 -22.80 10.48
C LEU A 232 -14.65 -22.44 10.68
N PRO A 233 -14.95 -21.20 11.11
CA PRO A 233 -16.31 -20.73 11.31
C PRO A 233 -17.10 -20.80 10.00
N GLN A 234 -18.33 -21.32 10.06
CA GLN A 234 -19.25 -21.39 8.93
C GLN A 234 -20.54 -20.65 9.28
N PRO A 235 -20.59 -19.32 9.10
CA PRO A 235 -21.78 -18.52 9.42
C PRO A 235 -23.05 -19.01 8.71
N SER A 236 -22.94 -19.64 7.53
CA SER A 236 -24.11 -20.22 6.85
C SER A 236 -24.74 -21.38 7.63
N ARG A 237 -23.95 -22.15 8.38
CA ARG A 237 -24.45 -23.21 9.28
C ARG A 237 -24.98 -22.67 10.60
N LEU A 238 -24.35 -21.62 11.13
CA LEU A 238 -24.80 -20.95 12.36
C LEU A 238 -26.11 -20.19 12.14
N ARG A 239 -26.32 -19.65 10.94
CA ARG A 239 -27.52 -18.90 10.56
C ARG A 239 -28.08 -19.36 9.20
N PRO A 240 -28.67 -20.58 9.13
CA PRO A 240 -29.17 -21.16 7.89
C PRO A 240 -30.23 -20.27 7.22
N GLY A 241 -30.08 -20.08 5.91
CA GLY A 241 -31.01 -19.26 5.10
C GLY A 241 -30.91 -17.75 5.35
N ARG A 242 -30.03 -17.29 6.25
CA ARG A 242 -29.73 -15.86 6.48
C ARG A 242 -28.39 -15.43 5.91
N VAL A 243 -27.42 -16.34 5.86
CA VAL A 243 -26.09 -16.08 5.29
C VAL A 243 -25.89 -17.00 4.07
N PRO A 244 -25.53 -16.46 2.89
CA PRO A 244 -25.22 -17.27 1.72
C PRO A 244 -24.07 -18.25 1.98
N ALA A 245 -24.24 -19.51 1.56
CA ALA A 245 -23.21 -20.55 1.75
C ALA A 245 -21.88 -20.24 1.04
N ALA A 246 -21.92 -19.43 -0.03
CA ALA A 246 -20.71 -19.01 -0.75
C ALA A 246 -19.76 -18.17 0.14
N ILE A 247 -20.26 -17.50 1.18
CA ILE A 247 -19.41 -16.74 2.11
C ILE A 247 -18.49 -17.66 2.92
N ASP A 248 -18.90 -18.90 3.21
CA ASP A 248 -18.06 -19.83 3.97
C ASP A 248 -16.76 -20.16 3.21
N ALA A 249 -16.80 -20.19 1.88
CA ALA A 249 -15.60 -20.39 1.05
C ALA A 249 -14.66 -19.17 1.09
N VAL A 250 -15.23 -17.95 1.13
CA VAL A 250 -14.46 -16.71 1.30
C VAL A 250 -13.76 -16.71 2.66
N LEU A 251 -14.48 -17.03 3.73
CA LEU A 251 -13.91 -17.13 5.06
C LEU A 251 -12.88 -18.25 5.17
N ALA A 252 -13.09 -19.37 4.48
CA ALA A 252 -12.13 -20.46 4.44
C ALA A 252 -10.77 -20.03 3.84
N ARG A 253 -10.80 -19.24 2.76
CA ARG A 253 -9.58 -18.67 2.15
C ARG A 253 -8.98 -17.56 3.02
N GLY A 254 -9.79 -16.63 3.52
CA GLY A 254 -9.32 -15.52 4.37
C GLY A 254 -8.70 -16.00 5.69
N LEU A 255 -9.20 -17.09 6.26
CA LEU A 255 -8.70 -17.72 7.49
C LEU A 255 -7.72 -18.86 7.24
N ALA A 256 -7.15 -18.96 6.03
CA ALA A 256 -6.13 -19.97 5.73
C ALA A 256 -4.95 -19.83 6.69
N ARG A 257 -4.41 -20.98 7.13
CA ARG A 257 -3.35 -21.00 8.15
C ARG A 257 -2.05 -20.42 7.62
N LYS A 258 -1.69 -20.80 6.40
CA LYS A 258 -0.52 -20.24 5.72
C LYS A 258 -0.87 -18.88 5.13
N PRO A 259 -0.06 -17.83 5.34
CA PRO A 259 -0.32 -16.51 4.80
C PRO A 259 -0.50 -16.50 3.28
N GLU A 260 0.32 -17.24 2.54
CA GLU A 260 0.32 -17.29 1.06
C GLU A 260 -0.92 -17.95 0.45
N GLU A 261 -1.71 -18.68 1.25
CA GLU A 261 -2.97 -19.30 0.81
C GLU A 261 -4.17 -18.33 0.96
N ARG A 262 -3.96 -17.15 1.57
CA ARG A 262 -5.00 -16.13 1.79
C ARG A 262 -5.21 -15.27 0.54
N TYR A 263 -6.10 -14.29 0.67
CA TYR A 263 -6.21 -13.19 -0.29
C TYR A 263 -4.95 -12.33 -0.24
N SER A 264 -4.59 -11.74 -1.38
CA SER A 264 -3.36 -10.95 -1.51
C SER A 264 -3.50 -9.50 -0.99
N SER A 265 -4.75 -9.02 -0.87
CA SER A 265 -5.12 -7.74 -0.25
C SER A 265 -6.43 -7.84 0.55
N ALA A 266 -6.71 -6.85 1.40
CA ALA A 266 -7.97 -6.77 2.14
C ALA A 266 -9.14 -6.50 1.19
N GLY A 267 -8.91 -5.70 0.15
CA GLY A 267 -9.88 -5.43 -0.91
C GLY A 267 -10.30 -6.68 -1.68
N GLU A 268 -9.38 -7.61 -1.98
CA GLU A 268 -9.68 -8.87 -2.66
C GLU A 268 -10.61 -9.75 -1.79
N LEU A 269 -10.37 -9.82 -0.48
CA LEU A 269 -11.27 -10.50 0.47
C LEU A 269 -12.67 -9.87 0.46
N ALA A 270 -12.74 -8.54 0.52
CA ALA A 270 -14.01 -7.82 0.58
C ALA A 270 -14.80 -7.90 -0.75
N ALA A 271 -14.10 -7.95 -1.89
CA ALA A 271 -14.69 -8.19 -3.21
C ALA A 271 -15.26 -9.61 -3.30
N ALA A 272 -14.49 -10.63 -2.86
CA ALA A 272 -14.95 -12.01 -2.82
C ALA A 272 -16.21 -12.16 -1.94
N ALA A 273 -16.24 -11.51 -0.77
CA ALA A 273 -17.42 -11.49 0.10
C ALA A 273 -18.63 -10.84 -0.56
N TYR A 274 -18.44 -9.76 -1.33
CA TYR A 274 -19.50 -9.10 -2.09
C TYR A 274 -20.06 -9.98 -3.21
N HIS A 275 -19.20 -10.68 -3.95
CA HIS A 275 -19.63 -11.59 -5.02
C HIS A 275 -20.34 -12.84 -4.48
N ALA A 276 -20.03 -13.26 -3.25
CA ALA A 276 -20.72 -14.35 -2.57
C ALA A 276 -22.18 -14.02 -2.17
N LEU A 277 -22.58 -12.74 -2.19
CA LEU A 277 -23.96 -12.32 -1.93
C LEU A 277 -24.89 -12.64 -3.12
N THR A 278 -26.19 -12.63 -2.86
CA THR A 278 -27.20 -12.63 -3.93
C THR A 278 -27.32 -11.26 -4.59
N GLU A 279 -27.89 -11.18 -5.80
CA GLU A 279 -28.07 -9.90 -6.51
C GLU A 279 -28.85 -8.84 -5.70
N PRO A 280 -29.99 -9.16 -5.04
CA PRO A 280 -30.70 -8.19 -4.21
C PRO A 280 -29.88 -7.71 -3.00
N GLU A 281 -29.07 -8.60 -2.41
CA GLU A 281 -28.18 -8.28 -1.31
C GLU A 281 -27.06 -7.33 -1.76
N ARG A 282 -26.48 -7.56 -2.95
CA ARG A 282 -25.50 -6.65 -3.56
C ARG A 282 -26.07 -5.25 -3.76
N HIS A 283 -27.28 -5.12 -4.30
CA HIS A 283 -27.94 -3.81 -4.42
C HIS A 283 -28.16 -3.14 -3.05
N GLN A 284 -28.43 -3.90 -2.00
CA GLN A 284 -28.53 -3.35 -0.65
C GLN A 284 -27.19 -2.84 -0.12
N VAL A 285 -26.08 -3.54 -0.39
CA VAL A 285 -24.72 -3.04 -0.07
C VAL A 285 -24.51 -1.67 -0.73
N SER A 286 -24.80 -1.55 -2.03
CA SER A 286 -24.64 -0.30 -2.77
C SER A 286 -25.44 0.85 -2.15
N ARG A 287 -26.70 0.60 -1.74
CA ARG A 287 -27.52 1.61 -1.06
C ARG A 287 -26.98 2.02 0.30
N ILE A 288 -26.41 1.08 1.06
CA ILE A 288 -25.84 1.38 2.38
C ILE A 288 -24.65 2.32 2.20
N LEU A 289 -23.71 2.02 1.30
CA LEU A 289 -22.56 2.92 1.11
C LEU A 289 -22.94 4.26 0.45
N ARG A 290 -23.99 4.32 -0.39
CA ARG A 290 -24.49 5.61 -0.93
C ARG A 290 -24.95 6.55 0.16
N ARG A 291 -25.58 5.99 1.19
CA ARG A 291 -26.15 6.79 2.28
C ARG A 291 -25.05 7.50 3.09
N GLY A 292 -23.88 6.90 3.20
CA GLY A 292 -22.72 7.48 3.90
C GLY A 292 -21.98 8.56 3.12
N GLU A 293 -22.12 8.65 1.79
CA GLU A 293 -21.33 9.57 0.95
C GLU A 293 -21.38 11.04 1.39
N PRO A 294 -22.54 11.66 1.70
CA PRO A 294 -22.57 13.09 2.01
C PRO A 294 -21.79 13.46 3.27
N ALA A 295 -21.61 12.51 4.20
CA ALA A 295 -20.86 12.72 5.43
C ALA A 295 -19.33 12.67 5.22
N LEU A 296 -18.86 12.15 4.08
CA LEU A 296 -17.45 12.22 3.66
C LEU A 296 -17.11 13.56 2.96
N HIS A 297 -18.11 14.30 2.48
CA HIS A 297 -17.96 15.51 1.64
C HIS A 297 -18.32 16.84 2.35
N LEU A 298 -18.54 16.85 3.66
CA LEU A 298 -18.84 18.11 4.38
C LEU A 298 -17.59 19.00 4.47
N PRO A 299 -17.68 20.31 4.14
CA PRO A 299 -16.60 21.27 4.38
C PRO A 299 -16.40 21.39 5.89
N GLY A 300 -15.24 20.94 6.38
CA GLY A 300 -14.92 20.81 7.81
C GLY A 300 -14.26 19.48 8.20
N GLY A 301 -14.09 18.56 7.26
CA GLY A 301 -13.37 17.30 7.49
C GLY A 301 -11.87 17.51 7.66
N LEU A 302 -11.41 17.61 8.92
CA LEU A 302 -10.06 17.32 9.41
C LEU A 302 -8.91 17.62 8.40
N GLU A 303 -8.76 18.86 7.93
CA GLU A 303 -7.57 19.21 7.16
C GLU A 303 -6.33 19.16 8.08
N PRO A 304 -5.25 18.44 7.69
CA PRO A 304 -3.95 18.64 8.31
C PRO A 304 -3.41 19.99 7.84
N GLU A 305 -3.59 21.02 8.65
CA GLU A 305 -2.98 22.33 8.45
C GLU A 305 -1.45 22.20 8.30
N PRO A 306 -0.81 22.93 7.36
CA PRO A 306 0.62 22.87 7.15
C PRO A 306 1.36 23.39 8.39
N ARG A 307 2.23 22.55 8.98
CA ARG A 307 3.05 22.88 10.15
C ARG A 307 3.90 24.14 9.90
N LEU A 308 3.61 25.20 10.64
CA LEU A 308 4.53 26.33 10.83
C LEU A 308 5.74 25.86 11.63
N GLU A 309 6.90 25.76 10.97
CA GLU A 309 8.18 25.58 11.64
C GLU A 309 8.41 26.68 12.68
N PHE A 310 8.60 26.28 13.93
CA PHE A 310 8.94 27.17 15.03
C PHE A 310 10.36 27.71 14.83
N ARG A 311 10.48 28.93 14.29
CA ARG A 311 11.73 29.71 14.32
C ARG A 311 11.86 30.50 15.62
N GLY A 312 12.90 30.16 16.39
CA GLY A 312 13.53 31.02 17.39
C GLY A 312 13.81 30.27 18.70
N GLY A 313 15.01 30.24 19.27
CA GLY A 313 16.29 30.85 18.91
C GLY A 313 17.30 30.59 20.04
N THR A 314 18.54 30.31 19.65
CA THR A 314 19.81 30.52 20.40
C THR A 314 19.93 30.10 21.87
N ALA A 315 20.75 29.07 22.15
CA ALA A 315 21.98 29.23 22.93
C ALA A 315 22.77 27.92 23.11
N LEU A 316 24.04 27.99 22.67
CA LEU A 316 25.25 27.36 23.20
C LEU A 316 25.57 25.89 22.90
N SER A 317 26.50 25.78 21.95
CA SER A 317 27.48 24.72 21.75
C SER A 317 28.15 24.22 23.03
N ALA A 318 28.10 22.90 23.25
CA ALA A 318 29.17 22.15 23.90
C ALA A 318 29.29 20.79 23.19
N GLY A 319 30.44 20.58 22.56
CA GLY A 319 30.71 19.40 21.75
C GLY A 319 30.89 18.14 22.59
N VAL A 320 30.35 17.03 22.09
CA VAL A 320 30.80 15.68 22.43
C VAL A 320 30.85 14.87 21.14
N SER A 321 32.07 14.47 20.78
CA SER A 321 32.39 13.60 19.66
C SER A 321 31.80 12.19 19.85
N ARG A 322 31.09 11.65 18.85
CA ARG A 322 30.85 10.19 18.74
C ARG A 322 31.62 9.63 17.55
N ALA A 323 32.54 8.73 17.88
CA ALA A 323 33.29 7.89 16.97
C ALA A 323 32.36 6.90 16.24
N GLY A 324 32.69 6.66 14.97
CA GLY A 324 31.95 5.79 14.07
C GLY A 324 32.04 4.30 14.42
N TRP A 325 30.96 3.59 14.09
CA TRP A 325 30.90 2.13 14.02
C TRP A 325 30.33 1.76 12.66
N THR A 326 31.10 0.97 11.91
CA THR A 326 30.75 0.35 10.63
C THR A 326 30.02 -0.98 10.86
N PRO A 327 29.03 -1.37 10.04
CA PRO A 327 28.43 -2.70 10.12
C PRO A 327 29.30 -3.72 9.39
N ALA A 328 29.50 -4.89 9.99
CA ALA A 328 30.12 -6.05 9.37
C ALA A 328 29.03 -7.08 9.01
N GLU A 329 29.02 -7.46 7.73
CA GLU A 329 28.26 -8.58 7.17
C GLU A 329 28.85 -9.92 7.66
N ALA A 330 27.99 -10.83 8.12
CA ALA A 330 28.33 -12.23 8.31
C ALA A 330 27.21 -13.09 7.74
N GLY A 331 27.43 -13.64 6.54
CA GLY A 331 26.66 -14.74 6.01
C GLY A 331 26.96 -16.03 6.77
N PHE A 332 25.93 -16.84 7.02
CA PHE A 332 26.11 -18.23 7.41
C PHE A 332 25.16 -19.10 6.60
N GLY A 333 25.77 -19.88 5.69
CA GLY A 333 25.18 -21.04 5.08
C GLY A 333 25.23 -22.26 6.00
N ALA A 334 24.22 -23.08 5.82
CA ALA A 334 23.95 -24.42 6.35
C ALA A 334 25.16 -25.31 6.70
N ALA A 335 25.04 -26.02 7.83
CA ALA A 335 24.79 -27.48 7.88
C ALA A 335 25.43 -28.10 9.15
N TRP A 336 24.61 -28.78 9.93
CA TRP A 336 24.98 -29.59 11.09
C TRP A 336 24.67 -31.06 10.76
N GLU A 337 25.64 -31.94 11.00
CA GLU A 337 25.53 -33.40 10.85
C GLU A 337 25.24 -34.08 12.20
N ALA A 338 24.38 -35.11 12.16
CA ALA A 338 24.46 -36.41 12.86
C ALA A 338 23.20 -37.20 12.45
N GLY A 339 23.19 -38.43 11.92
CA GLY A 339 24.13 -39.54 11.86
C GLY A 339 23.43 -40.78 12.42
N LEU A 340 23.28 -41.87 11.64
CA LEU A 340 23.21 -43.29 12.08
C LEU A 340 23.04 -44.23 10.85
N GLY A 341 23.89 -45.26 10.72
CA GLY A 341 23.54 -46.49 10.00
C GLY A 341 24.56 -47.16 9.05
N GLY A 342 25.64 -47.73 9.60
CA GLY A 342 26.11 -49.11 9.32
C GLY A 342 26.65 -49.53 7.93
N SER A 343 27.95 -49.93 7.92
CA SER A 343 28.47 -51.27 7.50
C SER A 343 29.80 -51.21 6.70
N ALA A 344 30.81 -51.92 7.22
CA ALA A 344 32.21 -52.11 6.79
C ALA A 344 32.35 -53.04 5.54
N PRO A 345 33.54 -53.55 5.07
CA PRO A 345 34.92 -53.57 5.63
C PRO A 345 36.07 -53.24 4.61
N ALA A 346 37.23 -52.68 5.03
CA ALA A 346 38.53 -53.31 5.42
C ALA A 346 39.30 -54.04 4.26
N PRO A 347 40.64 -54.31 4.31
CA PRO A 347 41.50 -54.26 5.51
C PRO A 347 43.06 -54.03 5.36
N PHE A 348 43.72 -53.92 6.54
CA PHE A 348 45.06 -54.46 6.94
C PHE A 348 46.39 -53.71 6.58
N PRO A 349 47.51 -53.95 7.32
CA PRO A 349 47.82 -53.35 8.63
C PRO A 349 49.33 -53.01 8.81
N MET A 350 49.75 -52.59 10.02
CA MET A 350 50.96 -53.00 10.78
C MET A 350 51.61 -51.83 11.55
N SER A 351 51.54 -51.96 12.87
CA SER A 351 52.32 -51.31 13.93
C SER A 351 53.80 -51.84 13.94
N PRO A 352 54.67 -51.63 14.96
CA PRO A 352 54.61 -50.79 16.17
C PRO A 352 55.93 -50.04 16.57
N LEU A 353 55.79 -49.11 17.52
CA LEU A 353 56.66 -48.74 18.65
C LEU A 353 58.19 -49.00 18.64
N LEU A 354 58.99 -47.95 18.94
CA LEU A 354 60.01 -48.02 20.01
C LEU A 354 60.47 -46.63 20.51
N ARG A 355 60.72 -46.57 21.82
CA ARG A 355 61.15 -45.44 22.66
C ARG A 355 62.62 -45.04 22.45
N GLY A 356 62.95 -43.79 22.80
CA GLY A 356 64.07 -43.52 23.71
C GLY A 356 65.26 -42.71 23.19
N ASP A 357 65.30 -41.44 23.62
CA ASP A 357 66.44 -40.63 24.06
C ASP A 357 67.54 -40.11 23.09
N LEU A 358 67.46 -38.77 22.91
CA LEU A 358 68.50 -37.74 23.08
C LEU A 358 69.85 -37.88 22.35
N HIS A 359 69.98 -37.18 21.22
CA HIS A 359 71.17 -36.41 20.82
C HIS A 359 70.82 -35.32 19.78
N THR A 360 71.13 -34.04 20.06
CA THR A 360 71.33 -32.94 19.07
C THR A 360 72.71 -33.06 18.41
N PRO A 361 73.09 -32.44 17.25
CA PRO A 361 72.50 -31.35 16.40
C PRO A 361 72.56 -31.74 14.86
N PRO A 362 72.62 -30.90 13.79
CA PRO A 362 72.45 -29.45 13.58
C PRO A 362 71.44 -29.06 12.44
N ALA A 363 71.37 -27.76 12.14
CA ALA A 363 70.44 -27.07 11.23
C ALA A 363 70.75 -27.22 9.72
N ILE A 364 69.68 -27.17 8.89
CA ILE A 364 69.66 -27.01 7.42
C ILE A 364 68.49 -26.05 7.05
N PRO A 365 68.62 -25.19 6.01
CA PRO A 365 68.15 -23.80 6.05
C PRO A 365 66.76 -23.56 5.42
N THR A 366 66.10 -22.51 5.89
CA THR A 366 64.94 -21.87 5.25
C THR A 366 65.38 -20.61 4.47
N PRO A 367 64.88 -20.37 3.25
CA PRO A 367 65.26 -19.22 2.45
C PRO A 367 64.67 -17.90 3.01
N SER A 368 65.54 -16.94 3.28
CA SER A 368 65.17 -15.56 3.60
C SER A 368 64.75 -14.80 2.34
N ARG A 369 63.52 -14.29 2.26
CA ARG A 369 63.13 -13.28 1.26
C ARG A 369 63.03 -11.91 1.94
N ARG A 370 64.08 -11.10 1.79
CA ARG A 370 64.16 -9.70 2.25
C ARG A 370 63.13 -8.83 1.51
N TRP A 371 62.22 -8.20 2.24
CA TRP A 371 61.43 -7.07 1.74
C TRP A 371 62.31 -5.82 1.61
N ARG A 372 62.46 -5.32 0.37
CA ARG A 372 63.08 -4.03 0.09
C ARG A 372 62.05 -2.93 0.30
N ARG A 373 62.40 -1.91 1.09
CA ARG A 373 61.67 -0.64 1.15
C ARG A 373 61.72 0.06 -0.22
N PRO A 374 60.63 0.66 -0.71
CA PRO A 374 60.67 1.42 -1.95
C PRO A 374 61.50 2.69 -1.77
N SER A 375 62.21 3.08 -2.82
CA SER A 375 63.08 4.25 -2.85
C SER A 375 62.25 5.55 -2.92
N LYS A 376 62.88 6.64 -2.46
CA LYS A 376 62.29 7.99 -2.30
C LYS A 376 61.62 8.62 -3.55
N PRO A 377 61.86 8.28 -4.83
CA PRO A 377 61.15 8.94 -5.92
C PRO A 377 59.66 8.54 -6.05
N VAL A 378 59.23 7.40 -5.47
CA VAL A 378 57.82 6.95 -5.55
C VAL A 378 56.90 7.76 -4.62
N LEU A 379 57.44 8.23 -3.48
CA LEU A 379 56.68 9.08 -2.53
C LEU A 379 56.49 10.51 -3.04
N VAL A 380 57.40 11.02 -3.88
CA VAL A 380 57.30 12.37 -4.45
C VAL A 380 56.26 12.42 -5.58
N ALA A 381 56.14 11.34 -6.37
CA ALA A 381 55.10 11.22 -7.39
C ALA A 381 53.69 11.13 -6.79
N ALA A 382 53.53 10.41 -5.67
CA ALA A 382 52.24 10.31 -4.97
C ALA A 382 51.81 11.63 -4.32
N ALA A 383 52.75 12.44 -3.81
CA ALA A 383 52.45 13.75 -3.25
C ALA A 383 52.07 14.79 -4.33
N ALA A 384 52.67 14.72 -5.53
CA ALA A 384 52.34 15.63 -6.62
C ALA A 384 50.93 15.38 -7.18
N VAL A 385 50.48 14.13 -7.27
CA VAL A 385 49.12 13.79 -7.72
C VAL A 385 48.07 14.24 -6.70
N ALA A 386 48.35 14.15 -5.40
CA ALA A 386 47.44 14.62 -4.34
C ALA A 386 47.29 16.15 -4.31
N VAL A 387 48.33 16.92 -4.65
CA VAL A 387 48.26 18.39 -4.70
C VAL A 387 47.50 18.85 -5.95
N VAL A 388 47.63 18.14 -7.08
CA VAL A 388 46.87 18.46 -8.31
C VAL A 388 45.39 18.14 -8.15
N THR A 389 45.01 17.07 -7.42
CA THR A 389 43.59 16.77 -7.15
C THR A 389 42.96 17.73 -6.15
N VAL A 390 43.72 18.23 -5.17
CA VAL A 390 43.21 19.24 -4.22
C VAL A 390 43.08 20.61 -4.90
N ILE A 391 44.01 21.01 -5.77
CA ILE A 391 43.91 22.27 -6.52
C ILE A 391 42.80 22.19 -7.60
N ALA A 392 42.63 21.04 -8.26
CA ALA A 392 41.52 20.81 -9.19
C ALA A 392 40.16 20.75 -8.46
N GLY A 393 40.12 20.18 -7.25
CA GLY A 393 38.92 20.17 -6.39
C GLY A 393 38.54 21.57 -5.90
N ILE A 394 39.51 22.40 -5.51
CA ILE A 394 39.26 23.79 -5.10
C ILE A 394 38.90 24.67 -6.30
N GLY A 395 39.48 24.42 -7.48
CA GLY A 395 39.12 25.10 -8.73
C GLY A 395 37.72 24.73 -9.24
N HIS A 396 37.27 23.49 -9.01
CA HIS A 396 35.92 23.05 -9.36
C HIS A 396 34.86 23.58 -8.37
N LEU A 397 35.25 23.81 -7.10
CA LEU A 397 34.38 24.42 -6.10
C LEU A 397 34.27 25.96 -6.22
N ALA A 398 35.25 26.62 -6.86
CA ALA A 398 35.26 28.07 -7.07
C ALA A 398 34.72 28.52 -8.45
N SER A 399 34.30 27.58 -9.31
CA SER A 399 33.77 27.87 -10.65
C SER A 399 32.28 27.56 -10.83
N GLN A 400 31.55 27.24 -9.76
CA GLN A 400 30.09 27.29 -9.82
C GLN A 400 29.64 28.76 -9.84
N PRO A 401 28.94 29.24 -10.88
CA PRO A 401 28.25 30.51 -10.77
C PRO A 401 27.24 30.40 -9.63
N SER A 402 27.48 31.19 -8.58
CA SER A 402 26.50 31.45 -7.53
C SER A 402 25.25 32.07 -8.16
N SER A 403 24.10 31.65 -7.64
CA SER A 403 22.75 32.02 -8.06
C SER A 403 22.27 31.34 -9.34
N ALA A 404 22.10 30.01 -9.29
CA ALA A 404 20.96 29.43 -9.98
C ALA A 404 19.71 29.92 -9.22
N THR A 405 19.02 30.89 -9.81
CA THR A 405 17.59 31.13 -9.56
C THR A 405 16.89 29.77 -9.49
N PRO A 406 15.90 29.54 -8.58
CA PRO A 406 15.07 28.35 -8.67
C PRO A 406 14.59 28.25 -10.12
N VAL A 407 15.03 27.22 -10.85
CA VAL A 407 14.41 26.90 -12.12
C VAL A 407 13.02 26.49 -11.71
N ALA A 408 12.05 27.37 -11.95
CA ALA A 408 10.65 27.05 -11.74
C ALA A 408 10.43 25.70 -12.46
N ALA A 409 9.96 24.71 -11.72
CA ALA A 409 9.44 23.50 -12.34
C ALA A 409 8.45 23.94 -13.43
N PRO A 410 8.42 23.28 -14.61
CA PRO A 410 7.45 23.61 -15.63
C PRO A 410 6.06 23.66 -14.99
N PRO A 411 5.20 24.59 -15.43
CA PRO A 411 3.88 24.77 -14.84
C PRO A 411 3.13 23.43 -14.90
N GLN A 412 2.81 22.91 -13.71
CA GLN A 412 1.91 21.77 -13.57
C GLN A 412 0.50 22.33 -13.43
N ASP A 413 -0.38 21.94 -14.33
CA ASP A 413 -1.78 22.36 -14.31
C ASP A 413 -2.62 21.30 -13.61
N VAL A 414 -3.48 21.73 -12.69
CA VAL A 414 -4.50 20.86 -12.07
C VAL A 414 -5.79 21.03 -12.87
N LEU A 415 -6.32 19.94 -13.42
CA LEU A 415 -7.51 20.01 -14.25
C LEU A 415 -8.77 20.26 -13.38
N PRO A 416 -9.65 21.20 -13.77
CA PRO A 416 -10.76 21.68 -12.94
C PRO A 416 -11.97 20.73 -13.03
N PHE A 417 -11.83 19.51 -12.53
CA PHE A 417 -12.99 18.62 -12.39
C PHE A 417 -13.81 19.01 -11.16
N THR A 418 -15.04 19.49 -11.39
CA THR A 418 -15.97 19.86 -10.29
C THR A 418 -16.84 18.70 -9.81
N ASP A 419 -16.86 17.58 -10.55
CA ASP A 419 -17.67 16.38 -10.26
C ASP A 419 -16.81 15.14 -9.92
N LEU A 420 -15.55 15.33 -9.55
CA LEU A 420 -14.66 14.31 -8.98
C LEU A 420 -14.65 14.38 -7.45
N GLU A 421 -15.80 14.65 -6.80
CA GLU A 421 -15.84 14.86 -5.35
C GLU A 421 -15.45 13.63 -4.52
N TYR A 422 -15.22 12.46 -5.14
CA TYR A 422 -14.89 11.20 -4.50
C TYR A 422 -13.42 11.11 -4.07
N ARG A 423 -13.16 10.98 -2.76
CA ARG A 423 -11.81 10.72 -2.23
C ARG A 423 -11.27 9.38 -2.76
N LEU A 424 -9.98 9.34 -3.10
CA LEU A 424 -9.24 8.28 -3.81
C LEU A 424 -9.62 8.11 -5.29
N SER A 425 -9.93 9.22 -5.96
CA SER A 425 -10.16 9.28 -7.40
C SER A 425 -9.29 10.36 -8.03
N PRO A 426 -8.61 10.10 -9.15
CA PRO A 426 -9.07 9.15 -10.16
C PRO A 426 -8.23 7.89 -10.30
N GLY A 427 -8.84 6.82 -10.81
CA GLY A 427 -8.17 5.55 -11.12
C GLY A 427 -7.79 5.37 -12.58
N GLY A 428 -8.44 6.10 -13.49
CA GLY A 428 -8.13 6.08 -14.92
C GLY A 428 -8.19 7.47 -15.54
N VAL A 429 -7.32 7.74 -16.51
CA VAL A 429 -7.32 8.98 -17.30
C VAL A 429 -7.14 8.64 -18.78
N ALA A 430 -7.96 9.24 -19.63
CA ALA A 430 -7.89 9.02 -21.08
C ALA A 430 -8.19 10.31 -21.84
N LEU A 431 -7.80 10.37 -23.11
CA LEU A 431 -8.10 11.48 -24.00
C LEU A 431 -8.72 10.99 -25.31
N ASP A 432 -9.59 11.81 -25.90
CA ASP A 432 -10.01 11.63 -27.29
C ASP A 432 -9.17 12.50 -28.26
N GLY A 433 -9.35 12.29 -29.56
CA GLY A 433 -8.61 13.02 -30.60
C GLY A 433 -8.84 14.54 -30.64
N ASP A 434 -9.93 15.00 -30.02
CA ASP A 434 -10.28 16.41 -29.87
C ASP A 434 -9.62 17.05 -28.63
N GLY A 435 -8.96 16.25 -27.79
CA GLY A 435 -8.30 16.71 -26.56
C GLY A 435 -9.22 16.80 -25.35
N ASN A 436 -10.42 16.21 -25.41
CA ASN A 436 -11.26 16.12 -24.21
C ASN A 436 -10.66 15.08 -23.27
N VAL A 437 -10.64 15.38 -21.98
CA VAL A 437 -10.06 14.51 -20.94
C VAL A 437 -11.18 13.75 -20.25
N TYR A 438 -11.04 12.44 -20.18
CA TYR A 438 -11.97 11.54 -19.51
C TYR A 438 -11.28 10.97 -18.29
N VAL A 439 -12.04 10.86 -17.21
CA VAL A 439 -11.53 10.44 -15.92
C VAL A 439 -12.48 9.45 -15.28
N ALA A 440 -11.92 8.34 -14.81
CA ALA A 440 -12.63 7.34 -14.05
C ALA A 440 -12.41 7.60 -12.56
N SER A 441 -13.50 7.81 -11.83
CA SER A 441 -13.47 7.89 -10.37
C SER A 441 -13.58 6.49 -9.78
N GLU A 442 -12.52 6.01 -9.13
CA GLU A 442 -12.55 4.78 -8.34
C GLU A 442 -13.35 4.98 -7.05
N GLY A 443 -14.19 4.01 -6.70
CA GLY A 443 -15.02 4.09 -5.49
C GLY A 443 -16.40 3.50 -5.73
N MET A 444 -17.14 3.19 -4.66
CA MET A 444 -18.43 2.47 -4.78
C MET A 444 -19.46 3.20 -5.67
N HIS A 445 -19.29 4.50 -5.89
CA HIS A 445 -20.17 5.33 -6.72
C HIS A 445 -19.44 5.94 -7.91
N GLY A 446 -18.35 5.28 -8.30
CA GLY A 446 -17.47 5.69 -9.37
C GLY A 446 -18.21 6.04 -10.65
N ARG A 447 -17.73 7.10 -11.30
CA ARG A 447 -18.29 7.63 -12.54
C ARG A 447 -17.17 7.82 -13.54
N VAL A 448 -17.54 7.84 -14.82
CA VAL A 448 -16.67 8.40 -15.85
C VAL A 448 -17.13 9.82 -16.13
N VAL A 449 -16.22 10.76 -16.01
CA VAL A 449 -16.46 12.19 -16.19
C VAL A 449 -15.61 12.70 -17.35
N ARG A 450 -16.22 13.46 -18.26
CA ARG A 450 -15.55 14.12 -19.37
C ARG A 450 -15.38 15.59 -19.06
N LEU A 451 -14.17 16.12 -19.21
CA LEU A 451 -13.87 17.54 -19.28
C LEU A 451 -13.60 17.90 -20.74
N ALA A 452 -14.38 18.83 -21.29
CA ALA A 452 -14.17 19.27 -22.66
C ALA A 452 -12.85 20.05 -22.81
N ALA A 453 -12.19 19.92 -23.95
CA ALA A 453 -10.98 20.69 -24.26
C ALA A 453 -11.25 22.20 -24.10
N ASP A 454 -10.32 22.93 -23.49
CA ASP A 454 -10.40 24.37 -23.23
C ASP A 454 -11.62 24.83 -22.41
N SER A 455 -12.28 23.91 -21.70
CA SER A 455 -13.44 24.19 -20.85
C SER A 455 -13.15 23.87 -19.39
N THR A 456 -13.89 24.51 -18.49
CA THR A 456 -13.93 24.15 -17.07
C THR A 456 -15.18 23.35 -16.71
N ALA A 457 -16.02 23.02 -17.69
CA ALA A 457 -17.27 22.29 -17.47
C ALA A 457 -17.06 20.79 -17.68
N SER A 458 -17.29 20.01 -16.62
CA SER A 458 -17.36 18.56 -16.66
C SER A 458 -18.76 18.07 -17.04
N THR A 459 -18.84 16.88 -17.63
CA THR A 459 -20.09 16.16 -17.91
C THR A 459 -19.94 14.70 -17.49
N VAL A 460 -20.88 14.20 -16.70
CA VAL A 460 -20.92 12.80 -16.30
C VAL A 460 -21.41 11.96 -17.48
N MET A 461 -20.65 10.93 -17.85
CA MET A 461 -21.01 10.01 -18.92
C MET A 461 -22.20 9.13 -18.51
N PRO A 462 -23.14 8.82 -19.41
CA PRO A 462 -24.40 8.13 -19.12
C PRO A 462 -24.26 6.61 -18.91
N PHE A 463 -23.38 6.20 -18.01
CA PHE A 463 -23.31 4.80 -17.57
C PHE A 463 -24.39 4.52 -16.52
N SER A 464 -25.32 3.62 -16.81
CA SER A 464 -26.19 3.02 -15.79
C SER A 464 -25.38 1.98 -14.99
N ASP A 465 -25.75 1.77 -13.72
CA ASP A 465 -25.26 0.67 -12.87
C ASP A 465 -23.91 0.84 -12.12
N GLN A 466 -23.39 2.06 -11.97
CA GLN A 466 -22.21 2.47 -11.15
C GLN A 466 -21.44 1.37 -10.42
N TYR A 467 -20.31 1.04 -11.05
CA TYR A 467 -19.29 0.07 -10.69
C TYR A 467 -17.97 0.80 -10.63
N GLN A 468 -17.07 0.45 -9.72
CA GLN A 468 -15.79 1.13 -9.52
C GLN A 468 -14.93 0.98 -10.80
N PRO A 469 -14.94 1.97 -11.72
CA PRO A 469 -14.20 1.88 -12.97
C PRO A 469 -12.72 2.14 -12.68
N ARG A 470 -11.84 1.39 -13.34
CA ARG A 470 -10.38 1.50 -13.16
C ARG A 470 -9.73 2.04 -14.43
N GLY A 471 -8.97 1.21 -15.15
CA GLY A 471 -8.42 1.53 -16.46
C GLY A 471 -9.48 2.07 -17.42
N LEU A 472 -9.13 3.17 -18.10
CA LEU A 472 -10.02 3.93 -18.96
C LEU A 472 -9.31 4.21 -20.29
N VAL A 473 -10.03 4.08 -21.41
CA VAL A 473 -9.51 4.44 -22.73
C VAL A 473 -10.63 4.96 -23.63
N VAL A 474 -10.28 5.86 -24.54
CA VAL A 474 -11.18 6.37 -25.58
C VAL A 474 -10.58 6.05 -26.94
N ASP A 475 -11.36 5.44 -27.82
CA ASP A 475 -10.92 5.14 -29.18
C ASP A 475 -11.04 6.35 -30.12
N SER A 476 -10.48 6.25 -31.32
CA SER A 476 -10.53 7.33 -32.32
C SER A 476 -11.94 7.68 -32.82
N ALA A 477 -12.94 6.82 -32.54
CA ALA A 477 -14.35 7.10 -32.85
C ALA A 477 -15.08 7.75 -31.67
N GLY A 478 -14.39 8.01 -30.56
CA GLY A 478 -14.96 8.61 -29.35
C GLY A 478 -15.72 7.62 -28.46
N ASN A 479 -15.59 6.31 -28.68
CA ASN A 479 -16.18 5.34 -27.77
C ASN A 479 -15.33 5.23 -26.52
N VAL A 480 -15.97 5.18 -25.36
CA VAL A 480 -15.32 5.11 -24.06
C VAL A 480 -15.38 3.69 -23.52
N TYR A 481 -14.25 3.19 -23.05
CA TYR A 481 -14.11 1.84 -22.50
C TYR A 481 -13.48 1.90 -21.12
N PHE A 482 -13.95 1.05 -20.20
CA PHE A 482 -13.29 0.86 -18.92
C PHE A 482 -13.40 -0.58 -18.44
N SER A 483 -12.48 -0.98 -17.55
CA SER A 483 -12.63 -2.17 -16.71
C SER A 483 -13.27 -1.81 -15.37
N ASP A 484 -13.89 -2.78 -14.69
CA ASP A 484 -14.42 -2.57 -13.35
C ASP A 484 -14.20 -3.75 -12.40
N VAL A 485 -14.42 -3.49 -11.12
CA VAL A 485 -14.27 -4.45 -10.02
C VAL A 485 -15.20 -5.66 -10.05
N ASN A 486 -16.15 -5.74 -10.99
CA ASN A 486 -17.00 -6.93 -11.17
C ASN A 486 -16.44 -7.87 -12.24
N SER A 487 -15.17 -7.72 -12.61
CA SER A 487 -14.50 -8.51 -13.62
C SER A 487 -15.12 -8.36 -15.01
N ARG A 488 -15.31 -7.10 -15.43
CA ARG A 488 -15.93 -6.76 -16.72
C ARG A 488 -15.13 -5.70 -17.46
N VAL A 489 -15.31 -5.66 -18.78
CA VAL A 489 -14.94 -4.52 -19.63
C VAL A 489 -16.22 -3.96 -20.24
N VAL A 490 -16.45 -2.67 -20.07
CA VAL A 490 -17.66 -1.96 -20.47
C VAL A 490 -17.33 -0.97 -21.58
N LYS A 491 -18.21 -0.88 -22.59
CA LYS A 491 -18.14 0.07 -23.69
C LYS A 491 -19.36 0.99 -23.70
N LEU A 492 -19.15 2.28 -23.92
CA LEU A 492 -20.17 3.26 -24.28
C LEU A 492 -19.83 3.90 -25.61
N GLY A 493 -20.76 3.87 -26.56
CA GLY A 493 -20.57 4.53 -27.85
C GLY A 493 -20.65 6.06 -27.73
N ALA A 494 -19.91 6.79 -28.58
CA ALA A 494 -19.82 8.26 -28.53
C ALA A 494 -21.20 8.97 -28.50
N ASP A 495 -22.15 8.47 -29.30
CA ASP A 495 -23.51 9.02 -29.42
C ASP A 495 -24.58 8.17 -28.68
N SER A 496 -24.15 7.24 -27.82
CA SER A 496 -25.05 6.33 -27.11
C SER A 496 -25.31 6.79 -25.67
N ASN A 497 -26.52 6.51 -25.17
CA ASN A 497 -26.86 6.61 -23.75
C ASN A 497 -26.97 5.23 -23.08
N THR A 498 -26.63 4.17 -23.81
CA THR A 498 -26.68 2.79 -23.33
C THR A 498 -25.30 2.17 -23.50
N HIS A 499 -24.76 1.67 -22.39
CA HIS A 499 -23.49 0.95 -22.38
C HIS A 499 -23.70 -0.54 -22.67
N THR A 500 -22.64 -1.23 -23.07
CA THR A 500 -22.63 -2.67 -23.32
C THR A 500 -21.43 -3.31 -22.62
N VAL A 501 -21.64 -4.45 -21.97
CA VAL A 501 -20.54 -5.27 -21.43
C VAL A 501 -19.94 -6.09 -22.57
N LEU A 502 -18.63 -6.02 -22.77
CA LEU A 502 -17.92 -6.79 -23.79
C LEU A 502 -17.83 -8.26 -23.37
N PRO A 503 -17.94 -9.21 -24.33
CA PRO A 503 -18.04 -10.64 -24.04
C PRO A 503 -16.68 -11.30 -23.72
N PHE A 504 -15.92 -10.72 -22.79
CA PHE A 504 -14.77 -11.41 -22.20
C PHE A 504 -15.24 -12.53 -21.28
N ALA A 505 -14.54 -13.66 -21.31
CA ALA A 505 -14.82 -14.83 -20.49
C ALA A 505 -13.69 -15.05 -19.47
N GLY A 506 -14.07 -15.20 -18.21
CA GLY A 506 -13.17 -15.63 -17.14
C GLY A 506 -12.25 -14.56 -16.55
N LEU A 507 -12.54 -13.27 -16.77
CA LEU A 507 -11.78 -12.17 -16.16
C LEU A 507 -11.75 -12.30 -14.63
N ASP A 508 -10.61 -11.97 -14.04
CA ASP A 508 -10.40 -11.89 -12.60
C ASP A 508 -9.57 -10.65 -12.28
N ASP A 509 -10.18 -9.68 -11.61
CA ASP A 509 -9.53 -8.42 -11.22
C ASP A 509 -8.94 -7.59 -12.39
N PRO A 510 -9.66 -7.36 -13.51
CA PRO A 510 -9.12 -6.63 -14.66
C PRO A 510 -8.87 -5.15 -14.35
N ASP A 511 -7.77 -4.59 -14.85
CA ASP A 511 -7.40 -3.19 -14.63
C ASP A 511 -7.21 -2.43 -15.96
N GLY A 512 -6.01 -2.31 -16.49
CA GLY A 512 -5.73 -1.56 -17.72
C GLY A 512 -6.55 -2.06 -18.91
N VAL A 513 -7.06 -1.11 -19.71
CA VAL A 513 -7.75 -1.38 -20.97
C VAL A 513 -7.12 -0.53 -22.08
N ALA A 514 -6.90 -1.12 -23.25
CA ALA A 514 -6.43 -0.42 -24.44
C ALA A 514 -7.25 -0.82 -25.67
N VAL A 515 -7.29 0.06 -26.68
CA VAL A 515 -7.96 -0.20 -27.96
C VAL A 515 -6.99 0.14 -29.09
N ASP A 516 -6.84 -0.76 -30.05
CA ASP A 516 -6.00 -0.52 -31.23
C ASP A 516 -6.76 0.22 -32.35
N SER A 517 -6.06 0.58 -33.42
CA SER A 517 -6.65 1.30 -34.58
C SER A 517 -7.69 0.49 -35.36
N GLU A 518 -7.74 -0.84 -35.16
CA GLU A 518 -8.76 -1.72 -35.75
C GLU A 518 -9.99 -1.86 -34.85
N GLY A 519 -9.94 -1.32 -33.64
CA GLY A 519 -10.99 -1.38 -32.62
C GLY A 519 -10.91 -2.62 -31.73
N ASN A 520 -9.85 -3.42 -31.80
CA ASN A 520 -9.69 -4.58 -30.94
C ASN A 520 -9.39 -4.10 -29.52
N VAL A 521 -10.02 -4.76 -28.53
CA VAL A 521 -9.94 -4.35 -27.12
C VAL A 521 -8.99 -5.27 -26.39
N TYR A 522 -8.05 -4.69 -25.66
CA TYR A 522 -7.06 -5.36 -24.84
C TYR A 522 -7.36 -5.07 -23.37
N VAL A 523 -7.22 -6.08 -22.51
CA VAL A 523 -7.40 -5.93 -21.06
C VAL A 523 -6.28 -6.66 -20.33
N ALA A 524 -5.68 -5.99 -19.35
CA ALA A 524 -4.79 -6.61 -18.38
C ALA A 524 -5.63 -7.32 -17.32
N ASP A 525 -5.57 -8.64 -17.30
CA ASP A 525 -6.32 -9.51 -16.41
C ASP A 525 -5.42 -9.90 -15.23
N ARG A 526 -5.38 -9.01 -14.23
CA ARG A 526 -4.40 -9.03 -13.13
C ARG A 526 -4.45 -10.32 -12.32
N GLY A 527 -5.64 -10.81 -11.99
CA GLY A 527 -5.84 -12.01 -11.17
C GLY A 527 -5.42 -13.29 -11.87
N ASN A 528 -5.49 -13.31 -13.21
CA ASN A 528 -5.11 -14.45 -14.04
C ASN A 528 -3.69 -14.36 -14.61
N ASP A 529 -2.92 -13.31 -14.31
CA ASP A 529 -1.57 -13.08 -14.84
C ASP A 529 -1.49 -13.10 -16.38
N VAL A 530 -2.50 -12.55 -17.07
CA VAL A 530 -2.55 -12.55 -18.55
C VAL A 530 -3.01 -11.20 -19.12
N VAL A 531 -2.73 -10.98 -20.40
CA VAL A 531 -3.38 -9.93 -21.20
C VAL A 531 -4.28 -10.61 -22.23
N LEU A 532 -5.55 -10.21 -22.30
CA LEU A 532 -6.53 -10.75 -23.23
C LEU A 532 -6.83 -9.72 -24.32
N ARG A 533 -7.00 -10.20 -25.56
CA ARG A 533 -7.46 -9.42 -26.72
C ARG A 533 -8.82 -9.93 -27.16
N LEU A 534 -9.77 -9.04 -27.34
CA LEU A 534 -11.06 -9.29 -27.97
C LEU A 534 -11.10 -8.67 -29.35
N ASP A 535 -11.32 -9.50 -30.37
CA ASP A 535 -11.44 -9.06 -31.75
C ASP A 535 -12.72 -8.26 -32.00
N ALA A 536 -12.59 -7.07 -32.59
CA ALA A 536 -13.69 -6.11 -32.72
C ALA A 536 -14.85 -6.60 -33.59
N VAL A 537 -14.56 -7.47 -34.57
CA VAL A 537 -15.53 -7.92 -35.57
C VAL A 537 -16.13 -9.27 -35.18
N SER A 538 -15.27 -10.23 -34.80
CA SER A 538 -15.68 -11.60 -34.53
C SER A 538 -16.07 -11.84 -33.06
N ASN A 539 -15.73 -10.93 -32.14
CA ASN A 539 -15.81 -11.12 -30.69
C ASN A 539 -15.07 -12.37 -30.18
N VAL A 540 -14.03 -12.80 -30.92
CA VAL A 540 -13.18 -13.91 -30.48
C VAL A 540 -12.14 -13.38 -29.50
N GLN A 541 -12.13 -13.96 -28.30
CA GLN A 541 -11.11 -13.71 -27.29
C GLN A 541 -9.86 -14.55 -27.57
N THR A 542 -8.68 -13.95 -27.42
CA THR A 542 -7.37 -14.60 -27.53
C THR A 542 -6.44 -14.08 -26.43
N THR A 543 -5.51 -14.92 -25.97
CA THR A 543 -4.46 -14.48 -25.03
C THR A 543 -3.30 -13.88 -25.80
N VAL A 544 -2.88 -12.67 -25.41
CA VAL A 544 -1.68 -12.04 -25.96
C VAL A 544 -0.46 -12.82 -25.45
N PRO A 545 0.48 -13.24 -26.31
CA PRO A 545 1.50 -14.24 -25.98
C PRO A 545 2.68 -13.68 -25.16
N PHE A 546 2.40 -12.95 -24.09
CA PHE A 546 3.39 -12.65 -23.07
C PHE A 546 3.71 -13.91 -22.26
N VAL A 547 4.95 -14.02 -21.80
CA VAL A 547 5.45 -15.14 -20.99
C VAL A 547 5.92 -14.64 -19.64
N GLY A 548 5.38 -15.26 -18.58
CA GLY A 548 5.80 -15.03 -17.20
C GLY A 548 5.37 -13.69 -16.63
N LEU A 549 4.18 -13.21 -16.98
CA LEU A 549 3.56 -12.06 -16.29
C LEU A 549 3.26 -12.41 -14.84
N ASN A 550 3.23 -11.41 -13.98
CA ASN A 550 2.75 -11.48 -12.62
C ASN A 550 2.08 -10.15 -12.24
N LYS A 551 0.76 -10.20 -12.01
CA LYS A 551 -0.10 -9.07 -11.72
C LYS A 551 0.06 -7.93 -12.74
N PRO A 552 -0.25 -8.15 -14.03
CA PRO A 552 -0.23 -7.09 -15.00
C PRO A 552 -1.32 -6.04 -14.68
N ASP A 553 -0.96 -4.78 -14.55
CA ASP A 553 -1.91 -3.70 -14.21
C ASP A 553 -2.29 -2.85 -15.43
N GLY A 554 -1.33 -2.39 -16.19
CA GLY A 554 -1.53 -1.50 -17.33
C GLY A 554 -1.27 -2.19 -18.66
N VAL A 555 -2.04 -1.82 -19.69
CA VAL A 555 -1.82 -2.25 -21.07
C VAL A 555 -1.96 -1.06 -22.01
N ALA A 556 -1.10 -0.97 -23.02
CA ALA A 556 -1.16 0.03 -24.09
C ALA A 556 -0.86 -0.63 -25.45
N VAL A 557 -1.36 -0.05 -26.53
CA VAL A 557 -1.09 -0.52 -27.90
C VAL A 557 -0.72 0.67 -28.77
N ASP A 558 0.39 0.57 -29.52
CA ASP A 558 0.82 1.62 -30.45
C ASP A 558 0.21 1.46 -31.85
N SER A 559 0.40 2.47 -32.69
CA SER A 559 -0.12 2.49 -34.08
C SER A 559 0.49 1.41 -35.00
N ALA A 560 1.61 0.79 -34.60
CA ALA A 560 2.20 -0.35 -35.28
C ALA A 560 1.63 -1.69 -34.78
N GLY A 561 0.70 -1.67 -33.80
CA GLY A 561 0.08 -2.82 -33.18
C GLY A 561 0.93 -3.48 -32.10
N ASN A 562 2.07 -2.90 -31.70
CA ASN A 562 2.85 -3.46 -30.60
C ASN A 562 2.08 -3.29 -29.29
N VAL A 563 2.09 -4.33 -28.47
CA VAL A 563 1.39 -4.32 -27.18
C VAL A 563 2.41 -4.11 -26.07
N TYR A 564 2.10 -3.23 -25.13
CA TYR A 564 2.92 -2.92 -23.98
C TYR A 564 2.15 -3.28 -22.71
N VAL A 565 2.85 -3.80 -21.71
CA VAL A 565 2.24 -4.17 -20.43
C VAL A 565 3.17 -3.82 -19.28
N THR A 566 2.61 -3.30 -18.20
CA THR A 566 3.30 -3.17 -16.91
C THR A 566 3.14 -4.48 -16.15
N ASP A 567 4.25 -5.16 -15.93
CA ASP A 567 4.30 -6.44 -15.23
C ASP A 567 4.67 -6.15 -13.76
N THR A 568 3.67 -5.64 -13.04
CA THR A 568 3.83 -4.96 -11.75
C THR A 568 4.48 -5.83 -10.70
N GLY A 569 4.03 -7.07 -10.58
CA GLY A 569 4.57 -8.03 -9.60
C GLY A 569 6.04 -8.36 -9.86
N ASN A 570 6.49 -8.28 -11.11
CA ASN A 570 7.89 -8.47 -11.49
C ASN A 570 8.69 -7.16 -11.60
N ASN A 571 8.10 -6.00 -11.31
CA ASN A 571 8.74 -4.69 -11.39
C ASN A 571 9.41 -4.42 -12.76
N ARG A 572 8.71 -4.71 -13.86
CA ARG A 572 9.22 -4.47 -15.21
C ARG A 572 8.13 -4.04 -16.18
N VAL A 573 8.55 -3.54 -17.33
CA VAL A 573 7.67 -3.17 -18.44
C VAL A 573 8.06 -4.00 -19.65
N LEU A 574 7.08 -4.64 -20.29
CA LEU A 574 7.29 -5.50 -21.45
C LEU A 574 6.67 -4.89 -22.69
N LYS A 575 7.29 -5.11 -23.84
CA LYS A 575 6.77 -4.84 -25.18
C LYS A 575 6.70 -6.15 -25.95
N LEU A 576 5.56 -6.44 -26.57
CA LEU A 576 5.40 -7.48 -27.56
C LEU A 576 5.37 -6.85 -28.96
N VAL A 577 6.35 -7.21 -29.78
CA VAL A 577 6.50 -6.66 -31.12
C VAL A 577 5.53 -7.34 -32.07
N ALA A 578 4.59 -6.60 -32.67
CA ALA A 578 3.52 -7.17 -33.50
C ALA A 578 4.07 -7.94 -34.71
N ALA A 579 5.10 -7.40 -35.35
CA ALA A 579 5.66 -7.95 -36.58
C ALA A 579 6.40 -9.28 -36.38
N SER A 580 7.03 -9.50 -35.22
CA SER A 580 7.85 -10.69 -34.93
C SER A 580 7.27 -11.61 -33.88
N GLY A 581 6.33 -11.13 -33.05
CA GLY A 581 5.89 -11.80 -31.83
C GLY A 581 6.95 -11.83 -30.72
N GLU A 582 8.03 -11.05 -30.85
CA GLU A 582 9.12 -11.02 -29.88
C GLU A 582 8.72 -10.22 -28.64
N GLN A 583 8.94 -10.80 -27.45
CA GLN A 583 8.81 -10.12 -26.18
C GLN A 583 10.14 -9.46 -25.80
N VAL A 584 10.10 -8.16 -25.51
CA VAL A 584 11.25 -7.34 -25.12
C VAL A 584 10.98 -6.71 -23.75
N VAL A 585 11.97 -6.77 -22.85
CA VAL A 585 11.92 -6.01 -21.58
C VAL A 585 12.42 -4.60 -21.86
N LEU A 586 11.60 -3.59 -21.59
CA LEU A 586 12.00 -2.19 -21.77
C LEU A 586 12.96 -1.75 -20.65
N PRO A 587 14.01 -0.95 -20.95
CA PRO A 587 15.07 -0.58 -20.01
C PRO A 587 14.66 0.47 -18.97
N PHE A 588 13.57 0.24 -18.23
CA PHE A 588 13.19 1.03 -17.06
C PHE A 588 14.02 0.64 -15.84
N ALA A 589 15.27 1.09 -15.79
CA ALA A 589 16.21 0.72 -14.74
C ALA A 589 15.69 1.09 -13.33
N GLY A 590 15.50 0.08 -12.49
CA GLY A 590 15.11 0.24 -11.09
C GLY A 590 13.66 0.66 -10.87
N ILE A 591 12.78 0.54 -11.88
CA ILE A 591 11.34 0.77 -11.72
C ILE A 591 10.77 -0.16 -10.66
N VAL A 592 9.83 0.35 -9.84
CA VAL A 592 9.15 -0.43 -8.81
C VAL A 592 7.66 -0.14 -8.88
N ALA A 593 6.85 -1.20 -8.83
CA ALA A 593 5.40 -1.15 -8.96
C ALA A 593 4.93 -0.26 -10.13
N PRO A 594 5.36 -0.55 -11.38
CA PRO A 594 4.82 0.14 -12.55
C PRO A 594 3.32 -0.13 -12.67
N TRP A 595 2.47 0.88 -12.82
CA TRP A 595 1.01 0.69 -12.86
C TRP A 595 0.41 1.06 -14.21
N GLY A 596 0.09 2.33 -14.41
CA GLY A 596 -0.42 2.90 -15.65
C GLY A 596 0.65 2.99 -16.73
N ILE A 597 0.22 2.87 -17.98
CA ILE A 597 1.11 2.94 -19.14
C ILE A 597 0.42 3.62 -20.32
N ALA A 598 1.14 4.53 -20.97
CA ALA A 598 0.74 5.13 -22.24
C ALA A 598 1.90 5.11 -23.23
N VAL A 599 1.56 5.12 -24.52
CA VAL A 599 2.53 5.21 -25.62
C VAL A 599 2.05 6.29 -26.58
N ASP A 600 2.93 7.22 -26.94
CA ASP A 600 2.59 8.28 -27.91
C ASP A 600 2.87 7.87 -29.36
N GLU A 601 2.55 8.75 -30.32
CA GLU A 601 2.76 8.50 -31.75
C GLU A 601 4.23 8.36 -32.14
N ALA A 602 5.16 8.91 -31.34
CA ALA A 602 6.60 8.75 -31.56
C ALA A 602 7.11 7.39 -31.04
N GLY A 603 6.29 6.68 -30.25
CA GLY A 603 6.64 5.43 -29.60
C GLY A 603 7.36 5.62 -28.27
N ASP A 604 7.30 6.82 -27.68
CA ASP A 604 7.78 7.05 -26.33
C ASP A 604 6.80 6.40 -25.34
N VAL A 605 7.36 5.74 -24.31
CA VAL A 605 6.58 4.99 -23.32
C VAL A 605 6.58 5.72 -22.00
N TYR A 606 5.40 5.96 -21.45
CA TYR A 606 5.18 6.67 -20.19
C TYR A 606 4.61 5.70 -19.18
N VAL A 607 5.17 5.67 -17.97
CA VAL A 607 4.78 4.72 -16.92
C VAL A 607 4.68 5.43 -15.57
N THR A 608 3.60 5.19 -14.84
CA THR A 608 3.47 5.62 -13.44
C THR A 608 4.18 4.62 -12.52
N GLU A 609 5.00 5.12 -11.57
CA GLU A 609 5.48 4.34 -10.44
C GLU A 609 4.60 4.64 -9.22
N HIS A 610 3.62 3.78 -8.98
CA HIS A 610 2.56 3.99 -7.98
C HIS A 610 3.14 4.28 -6.59
N ASN A 611 4.01 3.42 -6.08
CA ASN A 611 4.56 3.54 -4.71
C ASN A 611 5.65 4.62 -4.57
N ARG A 612 6.20 5.12 -5.69
CA ARG A 612 7.26 6.13 -5.67
C ARG A 612 6.79 7.51 -6.12
N ASN A 613 5.49 7.68 -6.35
CA ASN A 613 4.88 8.97 -6.62
C ASN A 613 5.55 9.73 -7.78
N LYS A 614 5.88 9.03 -8.87
CA LYS A 614 6.52 9.63 -10.03
C LYS A 614 6.04 9.02 -11.33
N VAL A 615 6.24 9.77 -12.42
CA VAL A 615 6.00 9.30 -13.79
C VAL A 615 7.32 9.30 -14.53
N VAL A 616 7.55 8.24 -15.30
CA VAL A 616 8.82 7.99 -15.97
C VAL A 616 8.56 7.81 -17.46
N LYS A 617 9.29 8.57 -18.28
CA LYS A 617 9.26 8.50 -19.74
C LYS A 617 10.48 7.75 -20.26
N LEU A 618 10.29 6.80 -21.16
CA LEU A 618 11.35 6.19 -21.95
C LEU A 618 11.12 6.56 -23.42
N ALA A 619 11.99 7.41 -23.95
CA ALA A 619 11.91 7.78 -25.36
C ALA A 619 12.18 6.58 -26.28
N ALA A 620 11.56 6.56 -27.46
CA ALA A 620 11.70 5.48 -28.42
C ALA A 620 13.18 5.20 -28.76
N GLY A 621 13.64 3.97 -28.48
CA GLY A 621 15.02 3.55 -28.70
C GLY A 621 16.05 4.09 -27.68
N ALA A 622 15.63 4.85 -26.68
CA ALA A 622 16.52 5.28 -25.61
C ALA A 622 16.87 4.13 -24.66
N ALA A 623 18.06 4.22 -24.05
CA ALA A 623 18.53 3.25 -23.06
C ALA A 623 18.23 3.66 -21.61
N ILE A 624 17.95 4.95 -21.38
CA ILE A 624 17.81 5.52 -20.05
C ILE A 624 16.47 6.26 -19.99
N PRO A 625 15.61 5.94 -19.02
CA PRO A 625 14.37 6.64 -18.82
C PRO A 625 14.59 7.97 -18.07
N VAL A 626 13.69 8.92 -18.26
CA VAL A 626 13.69 10.25 -17.64
C VAL A 626 12.47 10.38 -16.73
N VAL A 627 12.68 10.84 -15.50
CA VAL A 627 11.58 11.17 -14.59
C VAL A 627 10.96 12.50 -15.03
N LEU A 628 9.64 12.50 -15.26
CA LEU A 628 8.92 13.70 -15.64
C LEU A 628 8.75 14.64 -14.44
N PRO A 629 8.74 15.97 -14.66
CA PRO A 629 8.83 16.97 -13.60
C PRO A 629 7.49 17.24 -12.89
N PHE A 630 6.72 16.19 -12.60
CA PHE A 630 5.54 16.30 -11.73
C PHE A 630 5.97 16.56 -10.28
N THR A 631 5.18 17.33 -9.56
CA THR A 631 5.43 17.70 -8.16
C THR A 631 4.26 17.31 -7.27
N GLY A 632 4.60 16.71 -6.13
CA GLY A 632 3.62 16.34 -5.11
C GLY A 632 2.60 15.29 -5.55
N LEU A 633 2.95 14.39 -6.46
CA LEU A 633 2.10 13.22 -6.75
C LEU A 633 1.96 12.34 -5.51
N ASN A 634 0.86 11.61 -5.43
CA ASN A 634 0.56 10.62 -4.41
C ASN A 634 -0.21 9.47 -5.05
N ALA A 635 0.38 8.27 -5.06
CA ALA A 635 -0.23 7.06 -5.59
C ALA A 635 -0.77 7.21 -7.04
N PRO A 636 0.02 7.70 -8.01
CA PRO A 636 -0.44 7.86 -9.38
C PRO A 636 -0.80 6.50 -9.98
N LEU A 637 -2.05 6.34 -10.42
CA LEU A 637 -2.55 5.07 -10.95
C LEU A 637 -2.38 4.98 -12.46
N ASP A 638 -2.80 6.03 -13.17
CA ASP A 638 -2.87 6.01 -14.62
C ASP A 638 -2.21 7.23 -15.27
N VAL A 639 -1.80 7.08 -16.53
CA VAL A 639 -1.16 8.12 -17.33
C VAL A 639 -1.71 8.09 -18.75
N ALA A 640 -1.94 9.28 -19.32
CA ALA A 640 -2.28 9.44 -20.71
C ALA A 640 -1.47 10.57 -21.34
N VAL A 641 -1.31 10.52 -22.66
CA VAL A 641 -0.49 11.48 -23.43
C VAL A 641 -1.30 11.98 -24.62
N ASP A 642 -1.27 13.29 -24.86
CA ASP A 642 -1.92 13.90 -26.01
C ASP A 642 -0.96 14.01 -27.22
N LYS A 643 -1.54 14.34 -28.38
CA LYS A 643 -0.79 14.52 -29.65
C LYS A 643 0.20 15.71 -29.64
N HIS A 644 0.18 16.53 -28.60
CA HIS A 644 1.06 17.68 -28.42
C HIS A 644 2.13 17.44 -27.34
N GLY A 645 2.24 16.21 -26.82
CA GLY A 645 3.21 15.88 -25.77
C GLY A 645 2.77 16.31 -24.36
N GLY A 646 1.51 16.71 -24.18
CA GLY A 646 0.93 16.92 -22.87
C GLY A 646 0.74 15.59 -22.16
N VAL A 647 1.30 15.44 -20.96
CA VAL A 647 1.20 14.23 -20.14
C VAL A 647 0.24 14.48 -18.98
N TYR A 648 -0.78 13.65 -18.87
CA TYR A 648 -1.86 13.72 -17.88
C TYR A 648 -1.75 12.53 -16.94
N VAL A 649 -1.91 12.76 -15.65
CA VAL A 649 -1.74 11.75 -14.61
C VAL A 649 -2.95 11.73 -13.71
N ALA A 650 -3.50 10.54 -13.48
CA ALA A 650 -4.50 10.29 -12.46
C ALA A 650 -3.80 10.20 -11.09
N ASP A 651 -3.75 11.34 -10.39
CA ASP A 651 -3.06 11.53 -9.11
C ASP A 651 -4.01 11.16 -7.95
N ARG A 652 -4.31 9.86 -7.87
CA ARG A 652 -5.36 9.27 -7.03
C ARG A 652 -5.29 9.70 -5.57
N GLY A 653 -4.10 9.73 -4.96
CA GLY A 653 -3.92 10.04 -3.54
C GLY A 653 -4.14 11.51 -3.19
N ASN A 654 -4.23 12.39 -4.20
CA ASN A 654 -4.50 13.82 -4.06
C ASN A 654 -5.82 14.25 -4.72
N ASP A 655 -6.65 13.29 -5.09
CA ASP A 655 -7.99 13.52 -5.62
C ASP A 655 -8.06 14.40 -6.88
N ARG A 656 -7.05 14.30 -7.77
CA ARG A 656 -6.92 15.23 -8.91
C ARG A 656 -6.33 14.59 -10.16
N VAL A 657 -6.52 15.27 -11.29
CA VAL A 657 -5.73 15.04 -12.51
C VAL A 657 -4.77 16.20 -12.69
N VAL A 658 -3.51 15.88 -12.93
CA VAL A 658 -2.46 16.87 -13.19
C VAL A 658 -1.90 16.69 -14.59
N LYS A 659 -1.52 17.81 -15.21
CA LYS A 659 -0.90 17.86 -16.53
C LYS A 659 0.45 18.58 -16.46
N VAL A 660 1.41 18.06 -17.23
CA VAL A 660 2.65 18.75 -17.56
C VAL A 660 2.87 18.68 -19.07
N ASP A 661 3.27 19.78 -19.69
CA ASP A 661 3.72 19.79 -21.09
C ASP A 661 5.21 19.43 -21.17
N THR A 662 5.57 18.41 -21.96
CA THR A 662 6.98 17.99 -22.08
C THR A 662 7.78 18.75 -23.13
N ASP A 663 7.13 19.63 -23.91
CA ASP A 663 7.70 20.38 -25.04
C ASP A 663 7.84 21.90 -24.78
N SER A 664 8.45 22.28 -23.64
CA SER A 664 8.88 23.68 -23.38
C SER A 664 10.35 23.92 -23.72
#